data_AF-A0A2D8A8B8-F1
#
_entry.id   AF-A0A2D8A8B8-F1
#
_cell.length_a   1.000
_cell.length_b   1.000
_cell.length_c   1.000
_cell.angle_alpha   90.00
_cell.angle_beta   90.00
_cell.angle_gamma   90.00
#
_symmetry.space_group_name_H-M   'P 1'
#
loop_
_entity.id
_entity.type
_entity.pdbx_description
1 polymer ?
#
loop_
_entity_poly.entity_id
_entity_poly.type
_entity_poly.pdbx_seq_one_letter_code
_entity_poly.pdbx_strand_id
1 'polypeptide(L)'
;MTVLIQTPFPTLMELVRLICNAFDMGRPIKKELDNKALDLYVSLPEAMEYFRKPEIYNDLCWIFNSVDLSQRFIDKVHHALTSYIEIVHQEPANGLSRAQMMPILFRLFGASVLRGDLHIGAKAYQISIIDPSSKVATKAVPSLITYLLKDSYAWQGMIKSFDKTKKDKIASWSRGEHIPDLSSIKTLLSVPGMEKERTSIVLARAWDYLLNETNCEFDNTENWTTNSIFNALHSKMIEVGKSLNEVINLENIGTNPSNKDKKSITDHELEIQKIKSAIEKYKNPYFLNYFHDLEVAYIEIKKGNLKKSLSFYKSAIEKLLYRDCHDIERILDLAIKAASAIGPDKAFCKQIRKLQYNFRLALPHHDKATDSNNYQYHIQDWEIERYAEEFHKTHNSESLKKPKSKSGPLVLKTDGTIRYDYRNPNKVISMPLRYGHKRMPQLAYSVQLNDFPAFRKLLESGASANCLTSANESPMILALEKLSYDSLKGDNSKKFFNQLIELKIDNKTLNSISDKKRLTILHSAIKTCDPDIVSKILKLGPDINITATHDLCTPLQQALSILKIAKEGFPEITDDLINTPEMLEALRRESNAILGNNLHSYINFLENPEIMDIFKGLIRETTSNPKLNPKKIENIVKLLIDYGSDLNYKHERPIRGYTPLMFAVECGETKIVKHMLAHGGNPEISAYIPNKGVYMDCYEIAKAWRQHETLNLLMIHKNHP
;
A
#
# COMPACT_ATOMS: atom_id res chain seq x y z
N MET A 1 28.31 20.42 11.67
CA MET A 1 27.23 20.55 10.67
C MET A 1 27.80 20.13 9.33
N THR A 2 27.68 18.84 9.02
CA THR A 2 28.10 18.28 7.72
C THR A 2 27.09 18.77 6.68
N VAL A 3 27.56 19.49 5.65
CA VAL A 3 26.76 19.83 4.48
C VAL A 3 26.22 18.50 3.93
N LEU A 4 24.91 18.30 3.96
CA LEU A 4 24.26 17.12 3.39
C LEU A 4 24.56 17.11 1.89
N ILE A 5 25.50 16.27 1.48
CA ILE A 5 25.84 16.06 0.07
C ILE A 5 24.57 15.57 -0.64
N GLN A 6 24.13 16.32 -1.65
CA GLN A 6 22.92 16.02 -2.43
C GLN A 6 22.98 14.58 -2.94
N THR A 7 21.86 13.85 -2.85
CA THR A 7 21.78 12.47 -3.35
C THR A 7 21.99 12.44 -4.87
N PRO A 8 22.52 11.35 -5.46
CA PRO A 8 22.63 11.14 -6.90
C PRO A 8 21.27 10.90 -7.57
N PHE A 9 20.36 10.18 -6.91
CA PHE A 9 18.96 10.00 -7.34
C PHE A 9 18.01 11.01 -6.66
N PRO A 10 17.07 11.66 -7.37
CA PRO A 10 16.12 12.59 -6.76
C PRO A 10 15.17 11.90 -5.77
N THR A 11 14.75 12.59 -4.72
CA THR A 11 13.65 12.08 -3.90
C THR A 11 12.36 12.03 -4.69
N LEU A 12 11.39 11.21 -4.25
CA LEU A 12 10.07 11.18 -4.91
C LEU A 12 9.42 12.57 -4.93
N MET A 13 9.59 13.36 -3.85
CA MET A 13 9.03 14.70 -3.78
C MET A 13 9.80 15.73 -4.58
N GLU A 14 11.11 15.55 -4.80
CA GLU A 14 11.84 16.34 -5.80
C GLU A 14 11.21 16.14 -7.21
N LEU A 15 10.80 14.92 -7.54
CA LEU A 15 10.16 14.59 -8.82
C LEU A 15 8.72 15.11 -8.92
N VAL A 16 7.92 14.97 -7.86
CA VAL A 16 6.57 15.59 -7.80
C VAL A 16 6.67 17.10 -7.98
N ARG A 17 7.61 17.74 -7.30
CA ARG A 17 7.87 19.18 -7.40
C ARG A 17 8.32 19.57 -8.82
N LEU A 18 9.20 18.79 -9.44
CA LEU A 18 9.64 18.98 -10.82
C LEU A 18 8.46 18.95 -11.79
N ILE A 19 7.55 17.98 -11.67
CA ILE A 19 6.34 17.87 -12.49
C ILE A 19 5.41 19.07 -12.24
N CYS A 20 5.17 19.45 -10.98
CA CYS A 20 4.33 20.61 -10.66
C CYS A 20 4.90 21.91 -11.25
N ASN A 21 6.22 22.11 -11.18
CA ASN A 21 6.87 23.28 -11.77
C ASN A 21 6.85 23.27 -13.31
N ALA A 22 6.99 22.09 -13.93
CA ALA A 22 6.91 21.93 -15.38
C ALA A 22 5.53 22.30 -15.94
N PHE A 23 4.46 21.95 -15.23
CA PHE A 23 3.09 22.32 -15.62
C PHE A 23 2.61 23.64 -14.97
N ASP A 24 3.41 24.24 -14.08
CA ASP A 24 3.09 25.43 -13.26
C ASP A 24 1.77 25.31 -12.49
N MET A 25 1.59 24.13 -11.89
CA MET A 25 0.42 23.78 -11.07
C MET A 25 0.72 23.95 -9.59
N GLY A 26 -0.34 24.12 -8.78
CA GLY A 26 -0.23 24.04 -7.32
C GLY A 26 0.58 25.17 -6.70
N ARG A 27 0.60 26.36 -7.32
CA ARG A 27 1.28 27.55 -6.77
C ARG A 27 0.99 27.83 -5.28
N PRO A 28 -0.26 27.67 -4.76
CA PRO A 28 -0.54 27.90 -3.34
C PRO A 28 0.24 27.00 -2.38
N ILE A 29 0.61 25.79 -2.82
CA ILE A 29 1.32 24.79 -1.99
C ILE A 29 2.80 24.68 -2.34
N LYS A 30 3.37 25.61 -3.12
CA LYS A 30 4.77 25.56 -3.56
C LYS A 30 5.77 25.44 -2.40
N LYS A 31 5.57 26.22 -1.33
CA LYS A 31 6.43 26.16 -0.13
C LYS A 31 6.37 24.80 0.57
N GLU A 32 5.20 24.16 0.57
CA GLU A 32 5.03 22.82 1.11
C GLU A 32 5.83 21.81 0.28
N LEU A 33 5.72 21.87 -1.05
CA LEU A 33 6.48 21.03 -1.98
C LEU A 33 7.99 21.20 -1.80
N ASP A 34 8.47 22.45 -1.69
CA ASP A 34 9.90 22.75 -1.49
C ASP A 34 10.42 22.15 -0.17
N ASN A 35 9.66 22.29 0.93
CA ASN A 35 10.04 21.70 2.21
C ASN A 35 10.03 20.17 2.17
N LYS A 36 9.02 19.59 1.53
CA LYS A 36 8.83 18.13 1.47
C LYS A 36 9.80 17.45 0.50
N ALA A 37 10.36 18.17 -0.47
CA ALA A 37 11.39 17.65 -1.38
C ALA A 37 12.66 17.16 -0.65
N LEU A 38 12.94 17.67 0.55
CA LEU A 38 14.07 17.26 1.39
C LEU A 38 13.82 15.96 2.18
N ASP A 39 12.58 15.46 2.21
CA ASP A 39 12.20 14.29 2.98
C ASP A 39 12.54 13.00 2.21
N LEU A 40 13.53 12.26 2.71
CA LEU A 40 13.99 10.99 2.13
C LEU A 40 13.01 9.83 2.34
N TYR A 41 12.02 9.97 3.24
CA TYR A 41 11.16 8.88 3.71
C TYR A 41 9.75 8.92 3.10
N VAL A 42 9.52 9.77 2.10
CA VAL A 42 8.20 9.85 1.45
C VAL A 42 7.90 8.57 0.70
N SER A 43 6.70 8.03 0.93
CA SER A 43 6.22 6.85 0.20
C SER A 43 5.61 7.25 -1.15
N LEU A 44 5.61 6.34 -2.12
CA LEU A 44 4.97 6.53 -3.41
C LEU A 44 3.47 6.88 -3.26
N PRO A 45 2.67 6.18 -2.43
CA PRO A 45 1.29 6.58 -2.17
C PRO A 45 1.19 8.03 -1.64
N GLU A 46 2.03 8.42 -0.68
CA GLU A 46 2.06 9.80 -0.13
C GLU A 46 2.44 10.84 -1.18
N ALA A 47 3.39 10.52 -2.06
CA ALA A 47 3.77 11.39 -3.18
C ALA A 47 2.61 11.56 -4.18
N MET A 48 1.88 10.48 -4.47
CA MET A 48 0.74 10.52 -5.40
C MET A 48 -0.46 11.31 -4.87
N GLU A 49 -0.66 11.37 -3.55
CA GLU A 49 -1.74 12.19 -2.95
C GLU A 49 -1.60 13.68 -3.26
N TYR A 50 -0.40 14.19 -3.54
CA TYR A 50 -0.23 15.60 -3.93
C TYR A 50 -0.98 15.93 -5.23
N PHE A 51 -1.01 15.02 -6.21
CA PHE A 51 -1.76 15.25 -7.45
C PHE A 51 -3.28 15.22 -7.25
N ARG A 52 -3.75 14.73 -6.11
CA ARG A 52 -5.16 14.70 -5.70
C ARG A 52 -5.54 15.89 -4.81
N LYS A 53 -4.57 16.66 -4.31
CA LYS A 53 -4.86 17.90 -3.57
C LYS A 53 -5.64 18.88 -4.47
N PRO A 54 -6.69 19.57 -3.96
CA PRO A 54 -7.51 20.46 -4.78
C PRO A 54 -6.70 21.50 -5.56
N GLU A 55 -5.60 22.00 -4.99
CA GLU A 55 -4.74 23.01 -5.59
C GLU A 55 -4.03 22.52 -6.86
N ILE A 56 -3.69 21.24 -6.95
CA ILE A 56 -3.09 20.64 -8.15
C ILE A 56 -4.17 20.03 -9.04
N TYR A 57 -5.13 19.31 -8.45
CA TYR A 57 -6.16 18.59 -9.18
C TYR A 57 -7.08 19.52 -9.98
N ASN A 58 -7.42 20.69 -9.43
CA ASN A 58 -8.21 21.69 -10.16
C ASN A 58 -7.45 22.28 -11.34
N ASP A 59 -6.13 22.48 -11.19
CA ASP A 59 -5.27 22.91 -12.31
C ASP A 59 -5.22 21.82 -13.40
N LEU A 60 -5.09 20.55 -13.02
CA LEU A 60 -5.13 19.42 -13.96
C LEU A 60 -6.46 19.33 -14.71
N CYS A 61 -7.59 19.41 -14.00
CA CYS A 61 -8.92 19.39 -14.60
C CYS A 61 -9.11 20.57 -15.56
N TRP A 62 -8.61 21.75 -15.18
CA TRP A 62 -8.63 22.92 -16.04
C TRP A 62 -7.77 22.74 -17.28
N ILE A 63 -6.55 22.19 -17.17
CA ILE A 63 -5.65 21.97 -18.32
C ILE A 63 -6.31 21.06 -19.36
N PHE A 64 -6.88 19.93 -18.93
CA PHE A 64 -7.38 18.88 -19.83
C PHE A 64 -8.88 18.98 -20.17
N ASN A 65 -9.64 19.84 -19.48
CA ASN A 65 -11.11 19.91 -19.58
C ASN A 65 -11.84 18.56 -19.37
N SER A 66 -11.23 17.62 -18.66
CA SER A 66 -11.77 16.26 -18.54
C SER A 66 -11.22 15.57 -17.31
N VAL A 67 -12.12 15.12 -16.44
CA VAL A 67 -11.79 14.30 -15.27
C VAL A 67 -11.07 13.01 -15.67
N ASP A 68 -11.51 12.35 -16.74
CA ASP A 68 -10.88 11.12 -17.27
C ASP A 68 -9.43 11.36 -17.71
N LEU A 69 -9.18 12.33 -18.60
CA LEU A 69 -7.83 12.71 -19.02
C LEU A 69 -6.92 13.15 -17.86
N SER A 70 -7.44 13.90 -16.88
CA SER A 70 -6.69 14.26 -15.67
C SER A 70 -6.30 13.02 -14.86
N GLN A 71 -7.20 12.05 -14.73
CA GLN A 71 -6.89 10.80 -14.04
C GLN A 71 -5.85 9.98 -14.80
N ARG A 72 -5.98 9.85 -16.13
CA ARG A 72 -4.97 9.18 -16.97
C ARG A 72 -3.59 9.81 -16.85
N PHE A 73 -3.51 11.13 -16.73
CA PHE A 73 -2.24 11.82 -16.45
C PHE A 73 -1.66 11.38 -15.11
N ILE A 74 -2.46 11.36 -14.04
CA ILE A 74 -2.04 10.91 -12.71
C ILE A 74 -1.57 9.45 -12.75
N ASP A 75 -2.27 8.58 -13.48
CA ASP A 75 -1.91 7.17 -13.63
C ASP A 75 -0.56 7.00 -14.36
N LYS A 76 -0.30 7.83 -15.38
CA LYS A 76 1.02 7.85 -16.06
C LYS A 76 2.14 8.35 -15.16
N VAL A 77 1.88 9.37 -14.34
CA VAL A 77 2.85 9.83 -13.34
C VAL A 77 3.13 8.73 -12.31
N HIS A 78 2.09 8.03 -11.86
CA HIS A 78 2.24 6.89 -10.96
C HIS A 78 3.11 5.78 -11.57
N HIS A 79 2.88 5.44 -12.85
CA HIS A 79 3.69 4.46 -13.56
C HIS A 79 5.16 4.92 -13.68
N ALA A 80 5.41 6.17 -14.09
CA ALA A 80 6.76 6.72 -14.22
C ALA A 80 7.51 6.73 -12.88
N LEU A 81 6.85 7.12 -11.78
CA LEU A 81 7.44 7.09 -10.44
C LEU A 81 7.68 5.65 -9.93
N THR A 82 6.82 4.70 -10.31
CA THR A 82 7.02 3.28 -10.00
C THR A 82 8.27 2.74 -10.70
N SER A 83 8.40 2.94 -12.01
CA SER A 83 9.59 2.55 -12.77
C SER A 83 10.86 3.25 -12.27
N TYR A 84 10.73 4.50 -11.83
CA TYR A 84 11.84 5.20 -11.19
C TYR A 84 12.33 4.52 -9.91
N ILE A 85 11.41 4.09 -9.03
CA ILE A 85 11.80 3.37 -7.80
C ILE A 85 12.46 2.03 -8.13
N GLU A 86 11.98 1.32 -9.15
CA GLU A 86 12.60 0.07 -9.62
C GLU A 86 14.06 0.30 -10.07
N ILE A 87 14.34 1.42 -10.75
CA ILE A 87 15.71 1.79 -11.14
C ILE A 87 16.56 2.14 -9.93
N VAL A 88 16.04 2.95 -9.00
CA VAL A 88 16.76 3.28 -7.76
C VAL A 88 17.09 2.01 -6.97
N HIS A 89 16.20 1.02 -7.01
CA HIS A 89 16.38 -0.28 -6.36
C HIS A 89 17.46 -1.13 -7.02
N GLN A 90 17.47 -1.22 -8.36
CA GLN A 90 18.34 -2.14 -9.10
C GLN A 90 19.74 -1.57 -9.40
N GLU A 91 19.85 -0.25 -9.62
CA GLU A 91 21.10 0.38 -10.03
C GLU A 91 21.73 1.19 -8.89
N PRO A 92 22.91 0.80 -8.39
CA PRO A 92 23.65 1.62 -7.46
C PRO A 92 24.11 2.92 -8.14
N ALA A 93 24.23 4.00 -7.37
CA ALA A 93 24.78 5.29 -7.78
C ALA A 93 25.70 5.91 -6.71
N ASN A 94 26.16 5.10 -5.74
CA ASN A 94 27.06 5.55 -4.70
C ASN A 94 28.39 6.01 -5.32
N GLY A 95 28.86 7.22 -4.97
CA GLY A 95 30.03 7.82 -5.60
C GLY A 95 29.74 8.68 -6.84
N LEU A 96 28.49 8.71 -7.35
CA LEU A 96 28.07 9.65 -8.40
C LEU A 96 27.53 10.95 -7.80
N SER A 97 27.72 12.03 -8.55
CA SER A 97 27.09 13.32 -8.25
C SER A 97 25.72 13.46 -8.94
N ARG A 98 24.86 14.32 -8.41
CA ARG A 98 23.57 14.70 -9.03
C ARG A 98 23.76 15.13 -10.50
N ALA A 99 24.79 15.92 -10.79
CA ALA A 99 25.04 16.44 -12.14
C ALA A 99 25.35 15.34 -13.16
N GLN A 100 25.99 14.24 -12.73
CA GLN A 100 26.25 13.09 -13.59
C GLN A 100 25.00 12.22 -13.81
N MET A 101 24.09 12.21 -12.83
CA MET A 101 22.87 11.36 -12.86
C MET A 101 21.70 11.99 -13.60
N MET A 102 21.48 13.31 -13.45
CA MET A 102 20.33 13.99 -14.03
C MET A 102 20.18 13.78 -15.55
N PRO A 103 21.25 13.84 -16.37
CA PRO A 103 21.12 13.59 -17.80
C PRO A 103 20.56 12.20 -18.15
N ILE A 104 20.90 11.18 -17.36
CA ILE A 104 20.46 9.80 -17.60
C ILE A 104 19.02 9.63 -17.11
N LEU A 105 18.72 10.07 -15.89
CA LEU A 105 17.39 9.97 -15.28
C LEU A 105 16.33 10.78 -16.03
N PHE A 106 16.72 11.91 -16.59
CA PHE A 106 15.77 12.78 -17.24
C PHE A 106 15.35 12.29 -18.62
N ARG A 107 16.19 11.52 -19.30
CA ARG A 107 15.77 10.78 -20.49
C ARG A 107 14.62 9.83 -20.15
N LEU A 108 14.56 9.29 -18.93
CA LEU A 108 13.45 8.46 -18.44
C LEU A 108 12.16 9.26 -18.23
N PHE A 109 12.24 10.38 -17.50
CA PHE A 109 11.09 11.23 -17.20
C PHE A 109 10.55 11.92 -18.45
N GLY A 110 11.43 12.50 -19.28
CA GLY A 110 11.07 13.12 -20.55
C GLY A 110 10.49 12.10 -21.55
N ALA A 111 11.05 10.89 -21.65
CA ALA A 111 10.50 9.88 -22.56
C ALA A 111 9.11 9.37 -22.12
N SER A 112 8.95 9.04 -20.83
CA SER A 112 7.70 8.45 -20.32
C SER A 112 6.56 9.48 -20.16
N VAL A 113 6.86 10.70 -19.73
CA VAL A 113 5.84 11.75 -19.49
C VAL A 113 5.57 12.57 -20.75
N LEU A 114 6.54 12.73 -21.66
CA LEU A 114 6.44 13.67 -22.80
C LEU A 114 6.57 13.01 -24.18
N ARG A 115 7.40 11.97 -24.36
CA ARG A 115 7.63 11.30 -25.67
C ARG A 115 6.59 10.22 -25.98
N GLY A 116 6.01 9.60 -24.96
CA GLY A 116 5.15 8.42 -25.13
C GLY A 116 3.72 8.68 -25.61
N ASP A 117 3.13 9.87 -25.36
CA ASP A 117 1.74 10.17 -25.72
C ASP A 117 1.35 11.62 -25.37
N LEU A 118 1.65 12.56 -26.26
CA LEU A 118 0.84 13.78 -26.44
C LEU A 118 -0.57 13.44 -27.03
N HIS A 119 -1.12 12.28 -26.66
CA HIS A 119 -2.42 11.75 -27.07
C HIS A 119 -3.50 11.93 -26.00
N ILE A 120 -3.16 12.53 -24.85
CA ILE A 120 -4.15 13.01 -23.88
C ILE A 120 -4.78 14.28 -24.47
N GLY A 121 -5.77 14.10 -25.35
CA GLY A 121 -6.61 15.16 -25.93
C GLY A 121 -6.02 15.95 -27.12
N ALA A 122 -4.71 15.88 -27.37
CA ALA A 122 -4.02 16.79 -28.31
C ALA A 122 -3.62 16.15 -29.68
N LYS A 123 -4.42 15.24 -30.25
CA LYS A 123 -4.20 14.75 -31.64
C LYS A 123 -4.19 15.88 -32.69
N ALA A 124 -4.65 17.07 -32.35
CA ALA A 124 -4.81 18.19 -33.27
C ALA A 124 -3.50 18.90 -33.66
N TYR A 125 -2.48 18.90 -32.79
CA TYR A 125 -1.24 19.68 -32.99
C TYR A 125 -0.02 18.82 -32.73
N GLN A 126 0.45 18.10 -33.76
CA GLN A 126 1.71 17.35 -33.72
C GLN A 126 2.87 18.32 -33.95
N ILE A 127 3.74 18.45 -32.95
CA ILE A 127 4.91 19.32 -33.03
C ILE A 127 6.12 18.45 -32.78
N SER A 128 7.04 18.44 -33.74
CA SER A 128 8.35 17.84 -33.52
C SER A 128 9.11 18.70 -32.52
N ILE A 129 9.44 18.11 -31.38
CA ILE A 129 10.39 18.68 -30.41
C ILE A 129 11.85 18.50 -30.87
N ILE A 130 12.07 17.80 -31.99
CA ILE A 130 13.38 17.57 -32.60
C ILE A 130 13.53 18.51 -33.79
N ASP A 131 14.66 19.21 -33.84
CA ASP A 131 15.03 20.01 -34.99
C ASP A 131 15.42 19.09 -36.18
N PRO A 132 14.84 19.28 -37.37
CA PRO A 132 15.10 18.41 -38.52
C PRO A 132 16.54 18.43 -39.01
N SER A 133 17.29 19.51 -38.77
CA SER A 133 18.65 19.69 -39.28
C SER A 133 19.71 19.20 -38.31
N SER A 134 19.59 19.54 -37.03
CA SER A 134 20.55 19.15 -36.00
C SER A 134 20.24 17.78 -35.39
N LYS A 135 19.00 17.27 -35.55
CA LYS A 135 18.48 16.08 -34.87
C LYS A 135 18.49 16.18 -33.34
N VAL A 136 18.68 17.39 -32.79
CA VAL A 136 18.68 17.66 -31.36
C VAL A 136 17.30 18.16 -30.91
N ALA A 137 16.92 17.85 -29.67
CA ALA A 137 15.78 18.46 -29.00
C ALA A 137 15.88 19.99 -28.94
N THR A 138 14.79 20.68 -29.26
CA THR A 138 14.67 22.15 -29.17
C THR A 138 13.44 22.56 -28.35
N LYS A 139 13.32 23.87 -28.10
CA LYS A 139 12.16 24.45 -27.43
C LYS A 139 10.89 24.22 -28.25
N ALA A 140 9.86 23.66 -27.62
CA ALA A 140 8.57 23.34 -28.20
C ALA A 140 7.62 24.55 -28.26
N VAL A 141 7.69 25.49 -27.30
CA VAL A 141 6.76 26.64 -27.27
C VAL A 141 6.92 27.53 -28.51
N PRO A 142 8.14 27.95 -28.92
CA PRO A 142 8.32 28.76 -30.13
C PRO A 142 7.72 28.11 -31.38
N SER A 143 7.98 26.81 -31.54
CA SER A 143 7.49 26.00 -32.66
C SER A 143 5.97 25.87 -32.66
N LEU A 144 5.37 25.62 -31.49
CA LEU A 144 3.90 25.58 -31.33
C LEU A 144 3.26 26.91 -31.69
N ILE A 145 3.77 28.02 -31.14
CA ILE A 145 3.18 29.33 -31.36
C ILE A 145 3.28 29.72 -32.84
N THR A 146 4.41 29.42 -33.50
CA THR A 146 4.58 29.64 -34.94
C THR A 146 3.57 28.83 -35.74
N TYR A 147 3.36 27.56 -35.40
CA TYR A 147 2.35 26.70 -36.02
C TYR A 147 0.94 27.27 -35.82
N LEU A 148 0.56 27.60 -34.57
CA LEU A 148 -0.77 28.14 -34.26
C LEU A 148 -1.04 29.47 -34.98
N LEU A 149 -0.02 30.34 -35.12
CA LEU A 149 -0.12 31.58 -35.87
C LEU A 149 -0.35 31.36 -37.37
N LYS A 150 0.15 30.26 -37.92
CA LYS A 150 0.06 29.95 -39.36
C LYS A 150 -1.18 29.14 -39.72
N ASP A 151 -1.49 28.11 -38.92
CA ASP A 151 -2.37 27.01 -39.33
C ASP A 151 -3.64 26.88 -38.47
N SER A 152 -3.75 27.56 -37.30
CA SER A 152 -4.99 27.57 -36.50
C SER A 152 -5.83 28.82 -36.73
N TYR A 153 -6.92 28.68 -37.51
CA TYR A 153 -7.87 29.78 -37.76
C TYR A 153 -8.53 30.31 -36.47
N ALA A 154 -8.82 29.43 -35.51
CA ALA A 154 -9.39 29.81 -34.22
C ALA A 154 -8.40 30.69 -33.43
N TRP A 155 -7.13 30.28 -33.39
CA TRP A 155 -6.06 31.04 -32.74
C TRP A 155 -5.82 32.41 -33.40
N GLN A 156 -5.80 32.45 -34.74
CA GLN A 156 -5.66 33.70 -35.50
C GLN A 156 -6.82 34.68 -35.25
N GLY A 157 -8.06 34.18 -35.24
CA GLY A 157 -9.25 34.97 -34.94
C GLY A 157 -9.22 35.56 -33.53
N MET A 158 -8.82 34.74 -32.55
CA MET A 158 -8.68 35.17 -31.16
C MET A 158 -7.60 36.24 -30.99
N ILE A 159 -6.42 36.08 -31.59
CA ILE A 159 -5.33 37.07 -31.48
C ILE A 159 -5.73 38.43 -32.03
N LYS A 160 -6.58 38.51 -33.07
CA LYS A 160 -7.04 39.80 -33.59
C LYS A 160 -7.77 40.63 -32.53
N SER A 161 -8.52 39.97 -31.64
CA SER A 161 -9.26 40.59 -30.53
C SER A 161 -8.40 41.04 -29.35
N PHE A 162 -7.12 40.63 -29.29
CA PHE A 162 -6.24 40.93 -28.17
C PHE A 162 -5.69 42.36 -28.20
N ASP A 163 -5.51 42.93 -27.00
CA ASP A 163 -4.81 44.20 -26.81
C ASP A 163 -3.31 44.06 -27.08
N LYS A 164 -2.60 45.20 -27.12
CA LYS A 164 -1.16 45.23 -27.39
C LYS A 164 -0.37 44.41 -26.37
N THR A 165 -0.75 44.48 -25.09
CA THR A 165 -0.10 43.77 -23.98
C THR A 165 -0.13 42.25 -24.14
N LYS A 166 -1.28 41.69 -24.51
CA LYS A 166 -1.42 40.24 -24.77
C LYS A 166 -0.67 39.81 -26.03
N LYS A 167 -0.66 40.63 -27.07
CA LYS A 167 0.10 40.39 -28.32
C LYS A 167 1.60 40.37 -28.06
N ASP A 168 2.12 41.31 -27.27
CA ASP A 168 3.53 41.39 -26.91
C ASP A 168 3.98 40.16 -26.09
N LYS A 169 3.12 39.64 -25.19
CA LYS A 169 3.38 38.38 -24.46
C LYS A 169 3.51 37.19 -25.39
N ILE A 170 2.59 37.02 -26.34
CA ILE A 170 2.64 35.90 -27.32
C ILE A 170 3.89 36.03 -28.20
N ALA A 171 4.25 37.25 -28.60
CA ALA A 171 5.46 37.50 -29.37
C ALA A 171 6.72 37.09 -28.58
N SER A 172 6.78 37.36 -27.28
CA SER A 172 7.87 36.91 -26.42
C SER A 172 7.95 35.37 -26.33
N TRP A 173 6.81 34.67 -26.24
CA TRP A 173 6.76 33.21 -26.28
C TRP A 173 7.24 32.64 -27.62
N SER A 174 6.87 33.29 -28.73
CA SER A 174 7.30 32.89 -30.09
C SER A 174 8.81 33.02 -30.30
N ARG A 175 9.47 33.97 -29.60
CA ARG A 175 10.92 34.14 -29.63
C ARG A 175 11.65 33.25 -28.62
N GLY A 176 10.93 32.56 -27.74
CA GLY A 176 11.51 31.71 -26.70
C GLY A 176 12.23 32.48 -25.57
N GLU A 177 11.95 33.79 -25.42
CA GLU A 177 12.48 34.65 -24.37
C GLU A 177 11.90 34.30 -22.99
N HIS A 178 10.62 33.94 -22.95
CA HIS A 178 9.90 33.58 -21.73
C HIS A 178 9.08 32.30 -21.91
N ILE A 179 9.12 31.44 -20.88
CA ILE A 179 8.26 30.26 -20.78
C ILE A 179 6.87 30.73 -20.31
N PRO A 180 5.77 30.37 -21.01
CA PRO A 180 4.40 30.76 -20.66
C PRO A 180 4.05 30.36 -19.23
N ASP A 181 3.52 31.24 -18.38
CA ASP A 181 3.06 30.87 -17.04
C ASP A 181 1.56 30.55 -17.04
N LEU A 182 1.10 29.62 -16.18
CA LEU A 182 -0.27 29.11 -16.18
C LEU A 182 -1.30 30.23 -15.91
N SER A 183 -0.95 31.25 -15.14
CA SER A 183 -1.83 32.41 -14.91
C SER A 183 -2.00 33.23 -16.19
N SER A 184 -0.92 33.47 -16.94
CA SER A 184 -1.01 34.10 -18.25
C SER A 184 -1.81 33.26 -19.25
N ILE A 185 -1.63 31.93 -19.27
CA ILE A 185 -2.42 31.03 -20.14
C ILE A 185 -3.91 31.09 -19.75
N LYS A 186 -4.26 31.04 -18.45
CA LYS A 186 -5.64 31.19 -17.94
C LYS A 186 -6.27 32.51 -18.37
N THR A 187 -5.49 33.59 -18.34
CA THR A 187 -5.95 34.93 -18.73
C THR A 187 -6.18 35.05 -20.25
N LEU A 188 -5.42 34.31 -21.05
CA LEU A 188 -5.51 34.33 -22.52
C LEU A 188 -6.55 33.35 -23.07
N LEU A 189 -6.71 32.18 -22.44
CA LEU A 189 -7.53 31.06 -22.92
C LEU A 189 -8.69 30.73 -21.98
N SER A 190 -9.38 31.77 -21.51
CA SER A 190 -10.58 31.62 -20.67
C SER A 190 -11.86 31.30 -21.45
N VAL A 191 -11.80 31.35 -22.79
CA VAL A 191 -12.97 31.16 -23.67
C VAL A 191 -13.19 29.68 -23.97
N PRO A 192 -14.44 29.16 -23.89
CA PRO A 192 -14.78 27.79 -24.31
C PRO A 192 -14.40 27.51 -25.77
N GLY A 193 -13.92 26.31 -26.09
CA GLY A 193 -13.58 25.87 -27.45
C GLY A 193 -12.09 25.90 -27.82
N MET A 194 -11.22 26.42 -26.94
CA MET A 194 -9.75 26.49 -27.12
C MET A 194 -9.00 25.45 -26.27
N GLU A 195 -9.67 24.37 -25.89
CA GLU A 195 -9.12 23.38 -24.95
C GLU A 195 -7.88 22.70 -25.52
N LYS A 196 -7.87 22.43 -26.83
CA LYS A 196 -6.76 21.75 -27.52
C LYS A 196 -5.51 22.62 -27.52
N GLU A 197 -5.62 23.88 -27.89
CA GLU A 197 -4.52 24.85 -27.88
C GLU A 197 -4.00 25.07 -26.47
N ARG A 198 -4.90 25.18 -25.48
CA ARG A 198 -4.52 25.28 -24.07
C ARG A 198 -3.70 24.07 -23.63
N THR A 199 -4.20 22.85 -23.84
CA THR A 199 -3.48 21.62 -23.46
C THR A 199 -2.12 21.55 -24.17
N SER A 200 -2.07 21.85 -25.48
CA SER A 200 -0.81 21.85 -26.25
C SER A 200 0.21 22.87 -25.74
N ILE A 201 -0.21 24.10 -25.40
CA ILE A 201 0.69 25.14 -24.89
C ILE A 201 1.26 24.74 -23.52
N VAL A 202 0.43 24.18 -22.64
CA VAL A 202 0.88 23.71 -21.31
C VAL A 202 1.87 22.54 -21.45
N LEU A 203 1.64 21.61 -22.38
CA LEU A 203 2.58 20.51 -22.63
C LEU A 203 3.90 20.99 -23.24
N ALA A 204 3.85 21.92 -24.20
CA ALA A 204 5.04 22.55 -24.76
C ALA A 204 5.83 23.34 -23.70
N ARG A 205 5.14 24.04 -22.81
CA ARG A 205 5.73 24.72 -21.65
C ARG A 205 6.45 23.73 -20.74
N ALA A 206 5.81 22.60 -20.41
CA ALA A 206 6.40 21.58 -19.57
C ALA A 206 7.70 21.06 -20.17
N TRP A 207 7.73 20.80 -21.48
CA TRP A 207 8.96 20.44 -22.20
C TRP A 207 10.06 21.50 -22.09
N ASP A 208 9.75 22.78 -22.36
CA ASP A 208 10.75 23.86 -22.34
C ASP A 208 11.31 24.11 -20.93
N TYR A 209 10.46 24.02 -19.90
CA TYR A 209 10.90 24.11 -18.52
C TYR A 209 11.88 22.98 -18.18
N LEU A 210 11.54 21.78 -18.61
CA LEU A 210 12.31 20.57 -18.39
C LEU A 210 13.67 20.61 -19.11
N LEU A 211 13.70 21.07 -20.36
CA LEU A 211 14.94 21.29 -21.12
C LEU A 211 15.87 22.28 -20.40
N ASN A 212 15.33 23.38 -19.86
CA ASN A 212 16.12 24.39 -19.14
C ASN A 212 16.68 23.89 -17.81
N GLU A 213 15.90 23.14 -17.03
CA GLU A 213 16.34 22.64 -15.71
C GLU A 213 17.45 21.60 -15.80
N THR A 214 17.57 20.89 -16.93
CA THR A 214 18.49 19.76 -17.05
C THR A 214 19.77 20.04 -17.81
N ASN A 215 19.79 21.10 -18.62
CA ASN A 215 20.96 21.46 -19.42
C ASN A 215 21.50 20.28 -20.27
N CYS A 216 20.59 19.41 -20.72
CA CYS A 216 20.90 18.17 -21.44
C CYS A 216 20.62 18.29 -22.93
N GLU A 217 21.58 17.88 -23.76
CA GLU A 217 21.36 17.67 -25.18
C GLU A 217 20.71 16.29 -25.40
N PHE A 218 19.57 16.27 -26.10
CA PHE A 218 18.90 15.02 -26.50
C PHE A 218 19.16 14.77 -27.98
N ASP A 219 19.88 13.70 -28.29
CA ASP A 219 20.01 13.20 -29.66
C ASP A 219 18.88 12.20 -29.96
N ASN A 220 18.33 12.28 -31.17
CA ASN A 220 17.19 11.49 -31.63
C ASN A 220 17.57 10.09 -32.15
N THR A 221 18.83 9.68 -32.00
CA THR A 221 19.34 8.40 -32.53
C THR A 221 18.94 7.17 -31.71
N GLU A 222 18.46 7.32 -30.46
CA GLU A 222 18.12 6.19 -29.59
C GLU A 222 16.63 6.12 -29.21
N ASN A 223 16.03 4.94 -29.42
CA ASN A 223 14.76 4.54 -28.81
C ASN A 223 15.00 4.28 -27.32
N TRP A 224 14.85 5.33 -26.51
CA TRP A 224 15.01 5.25 -25.05
C TRP A 224 13.92 4.37 -24.43
N THR A 225 14.26 3.11 -24.19
CA THR A 225 13.48 2.17 -23.38
C THR A 225 14.03 2.13 -21.96
N THR A 226 13.27 1.62 -20.99
CA THR A 226 13.77 1.39 -19.62
C THR A 226 15.09 0.61 -19.65
N ASN A 227 15.23 -0.39 -20.54
CA ASN A 227 16.45 -1.18 -20.72
C ASN A 227 17.66 -0.36 -21.20
N SER A 228 17.46 0.58 -22.13
CA SER A 228 18.57 1.46 -22.58
C SER A 228 19.11 2.35 -21.44
N ILE A 229 18.23 2.70 -20.50
CA ILE A 229 18.57 3.55 -19.35
C ILE A 229 19.30 2.73 -18.30
N PHE A 230 18.87 1.49 -18.05
CA PHE A 230 19.63 0.52 -17.27
C PHE A 230 21.05 0.37 -17.84
N ASN A 231 21.18 0.15 -19.15
CA ASN A 231 22.50 0.01 -19.78
C ASN A 231 23.38 1.27 -19.63
N ALA A 232 22.80 2.47 -19.76
CA ALA A 232 23.54 3.72 -19.60
C ALA A 232 24.00 3.96 -18.15
N LEU A 233 23.11 3.69 -17.17
CA LEU A 233 23.43 3.76 -15.74
C LEU A 233 24.51 2.73 -15.38
N HIS A 234 24.30 1.49 -15.80
CA HIS A 234 25.22 0.39 -15.57
C HIS A 234 26.61 0.68 -16.16
N SER A 235 26.66 1.20 -17.39
CA SER A 235 27.93 1.62 -18.01
C SER A 235 28.63 2.74 -17.23
N LYS A 236 27.89 3.73 -16.75
CA LYS A 236 28.46 4.82 -15.94
C LYS A 236 28.93 4.30 -14.58
N MET A 237 28.22 3.33 -14.01
CA MET A 237 28.63 2.65 -12.80
C MET A 237 29.81 1.72 -12.99
N ILE A 238 29.99 1.09 -14.15
CA ILE A 238 31.22 0.35 -14.48
C ILE A 238 32.40 1.31 -14.55
N GLU A 239 32.24 2.52 -15.11
CA GLU A 239 33.29 3.53 -15.16
C GLU A 239 33.74 3.95 -13.75
N VAL A 240 32.77 4.25 -12.87
CA VAL A 240 33.04 4.59 -11.46
C VAL A 240 33.53 3.37 -10.67
N GLY A 241 32.97 2.19 -10.92
CA GLY A 241 33.27 0.92 -10.27
C GLY A 241 34.64 0.37 -10.63
N LYS A 242 35.14 0.59 -11.86
CA LYS A 242 36.53 0.30 -12.24
C LYS A 242 37.50 1.09 -11.35
N SER A 243 37.24 2.37 -11.13
CA SER A 243 38.04 3.20 -10.21
C SER A 243 37.94 2.77 -8.74
N LEU A 244 36.86 2.09 -8.33
CA LEU A 244 36.64 1.58 -6.97
C LEU A 244 37.29 0.19 -6.78
N ASN A 245 37.15 -0.71 -7.75
CA ASN A 245 37.70 -2.06 -7.75
C ASN A 245 39.23 -2.07 -7.91
N GLU A 246 39.79 -1.16 -8.73
CA GLU A 246 41.24 -0.92 -8.82
C GLU A 246 41.84 -0.50 -7.46
N VAL A 247 41.04 0.06 -6.55
CA VAL A 247 41.49 0.56 -5.26
C VAL A 247 41.28 -0.46 -4.12
N ILE A 248 40.27 -1.34 -4.20
CA ILE A 248 39.77 -2.06 -3.02
C ILE A 248 39.61 -3.59 -3.19
N ASN A 249 39.64 -4.18 -4.38
CA ASN A 249 39.46 -5.64 -4.54
C ASN A 249 38.22 -6.16 -3.76
N LEU A 250 37.06 -5.54 -4.03
CA LEU A 250 35.83 -5.63 -3.21
C LEU A 250 35.03 -6.93 -3.38
N GLU A 251 35.44 -7.86 -4.24
CA GLU A 251 34.67 -9.05 -4.62
C GLU A 251 34.28 -9.97 -3.44
N ASN A 252 34.82 -9.77 -2.24
CA ASN A 252 34.54 -10.59 -1.06
C ASN A 252 34.07 -9.84 0.21
N ILE A 253 33.85 -8.52 0.17
CA ILE A 253 33.32 -7.80 1.34
C ILE A 253 31.79 -7.82 1.31
N GLY A 254 31.19 -8.80 1.99
CA GLY A 254 29.82 -8.70 2.49
C GLY A 254 28.70 -9.42 1.74
N THR A 255 29.00 -10.24 0.71
CA THR A 255 27.98 -10.84 -0.18
C THR A 255 27.19 -12.02 0.39
N ASN A 256 27.45 -12.49 1.62
CA ASN A 256 26.66 -13.59 2.22
C ASN A 256 26.14 -13.24 3.64
N PRO A 257 24.92 -12.67 3.75
CA PRO A 257 24.31 -12.25 5.01
C PRO A 257 23.96 -13.40 5.96
N SER A 258 23.71 -14.60 5.44
CA SER A 258 23.35 -15.81 6.20
C SER A 258 24.43 -16.26 7.21
N ASN A 259 25.64 -15.70 7.14
CA ASN A 259 26.73 -15.94 8.07
C ASN A 259 27.09 -14.75 8.99
N LYS A 260 26.48 -13.56 8.83
CA LYS A 260 26.88 -12.38 9.64
C LYS A 260 26.45 -12.47 11.10
N ASP A 261 25.29 -13.07 11.40
CA ASP A 261 24.86 -13.29 12.79
C ASP A 261 25.83 -14.23 13.54
N LYS A 262 26.50 -15.14 12.81
CA LYS A 262 27.50 -16.09 13.34
C LYS A 262 28.90 -15.50 13.48
N LYS A 263 29.22 -14.36 12.86
CA LYS A 263 30.55 -13.73 12.93
C LYS A 263 30.89 -13.33 14.36
N SER A 264 32.11 -13.52 14.81
CA SER A 264 32.56 -13.02 16.12
C SER A 264 32.68 -11.48 16.10
N ILE A 265 32.78 -10.84 17.28
CA ILE A 265 33.03 -9.38 17.36
C ILE A 265 34.34 -9.03 16.62
N THR A 266 35.37 -9.86 16.77
CA THR A 266 36.67 -9.71 16.10
C THR A 266 36.56 -9.77 14.58
N ASP A 267 35.68 -10.61 14.03
CA ASP A 267 35.46 -10.67 12.58
C ASP A 267 34.82 -9.38 12.06
N HIS A 268 33.86 -8.81 12.80
CA HIS A 268 33.25 -7.52 12.43
C HIS A 268 34.25 -6.37 12.53
N GLU A 269 35.14 -6.36 13.53
CA GLU A 269 36.17 -5.34 13.69
C GLU A 269 37.19 -5.37 12.54
N LEU A 270 37.54 -6.57 12.05
CA LEU A 270 38.41 -6.74 10.88
C LEU A 270 37.77 -6.17 9.61
N GLU A 271 36.48 -6.40 9.39
CA GLU A 271 35.73 -5.82 8.25
C GLU A 271 35.70 -4.29 8.31
N ILE A 272 35.48 -3.72 9.50
CA ILE A 272 35.51 -2.26 9.71
C ILE A 272 36.89 -1.68 9.33
N GLN A 273 37.98 -2.35 9.69
CA GLN A 273 39.33 -1.89 9.33
C GLN A 273 39.55 -1.91 7.82
N LYS A 274 39.14 -2.98 7.13
CA LYS A 274 39.19 -3.06 5.66
C LYS A 274 38.40 -1.92 5.03
N ILE A 275 37.18 -1.69 5.49
CA ILE A 275 36.31 -0.62 5.02
C ILE A 275 36.94 0.77 5.22
N LYS A 276 37.52 1.06 6.39
CA LYS A 276 38.19 2.34 6.63
C LYS A 276 39.36 2.57 5.69
N SER A 277 40.22 1.57 5.53
CA SER A 277 41.37 1.64 4.61
C SER A 277 40.95 1.88 3.16
N ALA A 278 39.80 1.35 2.77
CA ALA A 278 39.23 1.49 1.44
C ALA A 278 38.74 2.92 1.17
N ILE A 279 38.01 3.50 2.13
CA ILE A 279 37.50 4.89 2.04
C ILE A 279 38.65 5.90 1.95
N GLU A 280 39.71 5.72 2.75
CA GLU A 280 40.88 6.60 2.74
C GLU A 280 41.61 6.61 1.39
N LYS A 281 41.62 5.48 0.67
CA LYS A 281 42.25 5.38 -0.65
C LYS A 281 41.39 5.96 -1.76
N TYR A 282 40.07 5.75 -1.73
CA TYR A 282 39.17 6.15 -2.82
C TYR A 282 38.95 7.66 -2.91
N LYS A 283 38.94 8.38 -1.76
CA LYS A 283 38.85 9.86 -1.68
C LYS A 283 37.69 10.52 -2.44
N ASN A 284 36.60 9.80 -2.75
CA ASN A 284 35.42 10.35 -3.39
C ASN A 284 34.40 10.85 -2.32
N PRO A 285 34.04 12.15 -2.32
CA PRO A 285 33.10 12.70 -1.33
C PRO A 285 31.66 12.18 -1.49
N TYR A 286 31.27 11.73 -2.68
CA TYR A 286 29.93 11.19 -2.96
C TYR A 286 29.80 9.71 -2.59
N PHE A 287 30.89 9.05 -2.21
CA PHE A 287 30.87 7.66 -1.75
C PHE A 287 30.61 7.61 -0.24
N LEU A 288 29.39 7.22 0.13
CA LEU A 288 28.98 7.05 1.52
C LEU A 288 28.94 5.55 1.86
N ASN A 289 29.84 5.12 2.73
CA ASN A 289 29.90 3.73 3.13
C ASN A 289 28.90 3.45 4.27
N TYR A 290 27.76 2.86 3.93
CA TYR A 290 26.76 2.40 4.89
C TYR A 290 27.13 1.06 5.54
N PHE A 291 27.95 0.23 4.89
CA PHE A 291 28.39 -1.07 5.44
C PHE A 291 29.15 -0.90 6.75
N HIS A 292 30.00 0.13 6.87
CA HIS A 292 30.66 0.47 8.12
C HIS A 292 29.66 0.57 9.28
N ASP A 293 28.59 1.33 9.08
CA ASP A 293 27.59 1.57 10.14
C ASP A 293 26.81 0.30 10.45
N LEU A 294 26.52 -0.55 9.46
CA LEU A 294 25.90 -1.85 9.68
C LEU A 294 26.79 -2.78 10.53
N GLU A 295 28.08 -2.89 10.20
CA GLU A 295 29.01 -3.73 10.97
C GLU A 295 29.14 -3.23 12.42
N VAL A 296 29.19 -1.91 12.63
CA VAL A 296 29.16 -1.33 13.98
C VAL A 296 27.83 -1.62 14.69
N ALA A 297 26.70 -1.54 14.00
CA ALA A 297 25.38 -1.85 14.57
C ALA A 297 25.32 -3.29 15.11
N TYR A 298 25.88 -4.26 14.39
CA TYR A 298 25.96 -5.66 14.86
C TYR A 298 26.84 -5.82 16.10
N ILE A 299 28.02 -5.19 16.12
CA ILE A 299 28.91 -5.20 17.28
C ILE A 299 28.17 -4.64 18.52
N GLU A 300 27.46 -3.53 18.37
CA GLU A 300 26.74 -2.91 19.49
C GLU A 300 25.57 -3.78 19.97
N ILE A 301 24.91 -4.57 19.11
CA ILE A 301 23.91 -5.57 19.56
C ILE A 301 24.58 -6.64 20.41
N LYS A 302 25.72 -7.18 19.97
CA LYS A 302 26.45 -8.23 20.70
C LYS A 302 26.99 -7.72 22.05
N LYS A 303 27.33 -6.44 22.13
CA LYS A 303 27.73 -5.74 23.37
C LYS A 303 26.53 -5.36 24.27
N GLY A 304 25.29 -5.56 23.82
CA GLY A 304 24.08 -5.18 24.57
C GLY A 304 23.74 -3.67 24.50
N ASN A 305 24.45 -2.90 23.69
CA ASN A 305 24.27 -1.44 23.53
C ASN A 305 23.19 -1.12 22.47
N LEU A 306 21.98 -1.56 22.75
CA LEU A 306 20.88 -1.57 21.79
C LEU A 306 20.52 -0.18 21.21
N LYS A 307 20.45 0.87 22.03
CA LYS A 307 20.15 2.24 21.54
C LYS A 307 21.19 2.75 20.56
N LYS A 308 22.47 2.43 20.81
CA LYS A 308 23.57 2.84 19.94
C LYS A 308 23.53 2.09 18.62
N SER A 309 23.23 0.79 18.64
CA SER A 309 22.97 0.02 17.43
C SER A 309 21.86 0.64 16.57
N LEU A 310 20.74 1.04 17.17
CA LEU A 310 19.63 1.69 16.45
C LEU A 310 20.06 3.00 15.76
N SER A 311 20.93 3.81 16.39
CA SER A 311 21.46 5.03 15.77
C SER A 311 22.31 4.75 14.53
N PHE A 312 23.06 3.64 14.53
CA PHE A 312 23.83 3.22 13.37
C PHE A 312 22.96 2.65 12.25
N TYR A 313 21.86 1.94 12.56
CA TYR A 313 20.88 1.55 11.53
C TYR A 313 20.24 2.76 10.84
N LYS A 314 19.88 3.81 11.60
CA LYS A 314 19.38 5.07 11.04
C LYS A 314 20.39 5.70 10.08
N SER A 315 21.63 5.86 10.55
CA SER A 315 22.74 6.41 9.76
C SER A 315 23.00 5.59 8.49
N ALA A 316 22.98 4.26 8.58
CA ALA A 316 23.17 3.37 7.43
C ALA A 316 22.07 3.58 6.38
N ILE A 317 20.80 3.67 6.79
CA ILE A 317 19.67 3.91 5.88
C ILE A 317 19.78 5.29 5.21
N GLU A 318 20.09 6.35 5.95
CA GLU A 318 20.24 7.71 5.38
C GLU A 318 21.39 7.80 4.36
N LYS A 319 22.50 7.10 4.61
CA LYS A 319 23.62 6.98 3.66
C LYS A 319 23.25 6.18 2.42
N LEU A 320 22.33 5.22 2.55
CA LEU A 320 21.94 4.30 1.50
C LEU A 320 20.85 4.85 0.57
N LEU A 321 19.85 5.54 1.13
CA LEU A 321 18.68 6.04 0.38
C LEU A 321 19.09 6.94 -0.79
N TYR A 322 18.52 6.66 -1.96
CA TYR A 322 18.78 7.37 -3.21
C TYR A 322 20.28 7.39 -3.60
N ARG A 323 21.06 6.42 -3.11
CA ARG A 323 22.47 6.18 -3.45
C ARG A 323 22.72 4.74 -3.84
N ASP A 324 22.30 3.76 -3.04
CA ASP A 324 22.61 2.35 -3.27
C ASP A 324 21.51 1.45 -2.69
N CYS A 325 20.37 1.36 -3.37
CA CYS A 325 19.22 0.65 -2.81
C CYS A 325 19.19 -0.85 -3.13
N HIS A 326 20.25 -1.43 -3.71
CA HIS A 326 20.27 -2.87 -4.04
C HIS A 326 19.98 -3.75 -2.81
N ASP A 327 20.56 -3.38 -1.66
CA ASP A 327 20.50 -4.18 -0.43
C ASP A 327 19.44 -3.64 0.57
N ILE A 328 18.60 -2.70 0.11
CA ILE A 328 17.72 -1.91 0.99
C ILE A 328 16.71 -2.77 1.73
N GLU A 329 16.14 -3.78 1.06
CA GLU A 329 15.07 -4.59 1.61
C GLU A 329 15.47 -5.29 2.91
N ARG A 330 16.65 -5.93 2.86
CA ARG A 330 17.27 -6.60 3.99
C ARG A 330 17.56 -5.62 5.13
N ILE A 331 18.07 -4.43 4.79
CA ILE A 331 18.46 -3.42 5.79
C ILE A 331 17.22 -2.83 6.46
N LEU A 332 16.15 -2.54 5.71
CA LEU A 332 14.89 -2.08 6.26
C LEU A 332 14.25 -3.14 7.18
N ASP A 333 14.27 -4.41 6.77
CA ASP A 333 13.78 -5.53 7.58
C ASP A 333 14.56 -5.69 8.89
N LEU A 334 15.89 -5.64 8.85
CA LEU A 334 16.73 -5.66 10.06
C LEU A 334 16.49 -4.45 10.97
N ALA A 335 16.41 -3.25 10.38
CA ALA A 335 16.22 -2.02 11.12
C ALA A 335 14.85 -1.96 11.81
N ILE A 336 13.77 -2.39 11.14
CA ILE A 336 12.43 -2.41 11.76
C ILE A 336 12.34 -3.45 12.87
N LYS A 337 12.99 -4.61 12.70
CA LYS A 337 13.13 -5.65 13.74
C LYS A 337 13.88 -5.14 14.96
N ALA A 338 15.03 -4.52 14.75
CA ALA A 338 15.82 -3.92 15.82
C ALA A 338 15.03 -2.80 16.53
N ALA A 339 14.45 -1.87 15.78
CA ALA A 339 13.65 -0.76 16.34
C ALA A 339 12.47 -1.29 17.18
N SER A 340 11.81 -2.35 16.72
CA SER A 340 10.68 -2.96 17.44
C SER A 340 11.10 -3.66 18.74
N ALA A 341 12.26 -4.30 18.78
CA ALA A 341 12.72 -5.07 19.93
C ALA A 341 13.32 -4.23 21.07
N ILE A 342 14.00 -3.13 20.74
CA ILE A 342 14.80 -2.33 21.68
C ILE A 342 13.92 -1.36 22.49
N GLY A 343 12.78 -1.01 21.93
CA GLY A 343 11.84 0.00 22.42
C GLY A 343 11.29 0.73 21.20
N PRO A 344 10.01 0.56 20.84
CA PRO A 344 9.51 0.94 19.53
C PRO A 344 9.62 2.45 19.34
N ASP A 345 10.66 2.86 18.60
CA ASP A 345 10.78 4.21 18.08
C ASP A 345 9.72 4.36 16.99
N LYS A 346 8.51 4.74 17.42
CA LYS A 346 7.33 4.82 16.55
C LYS A 346 7.56 5.72 15.35
N ALA A 347 8.32 6.81 15.52
CA ALA A 347 8.63 7.71 14.42
C ALA A 347 9.52 7.02 13.37
N PHE A 348 10.58 6.36 13.82
CA PHE A 348 11.48 5.65 12.92
C PHE A 348 10.85 4.41 12.27
N CYS A 349 10.06 3.64 13.03
CA CYS A 349 9.32 2.52 12.45
C CYS A 349 8.36 3.02 11.34
N LYS A 350 7.62 4.12 11.58
CA LYS A 350 6.76 4.75 10.56
C LYS A 350 7.55 5.14 9.31
N GLN A 351 8.74 5.74 9.48
CA GLN A 351 9.63 6.08 8.36
C GLN A 351 10.07 4.84 7.57
N ILE A 352 10.52 3.77 8.24
CA ILE A 352 10.89 2.51 7.58
C ILE A 352 9.70 1.93 6.82
N ARG A 353 8.50 1.95 7.42
CA ARG A 353 7.31 1.40 6.77
C ARG A 353 6.98 2.14 5.48
N LYS A 354 7.08 3.47 5.47
CA LYS A 354 6.90 4.27 4.24
C LYS A 354 7.87 3.84 3.14
N LEU A 355 9.12 3.58 3.49
CA LEU A 355 10.12 3.06 2.53
C LEU A 355 9.78 1.64 2.08
N GLN A 356 9.31 0.78 2.98
CA GLN A 356 8.89 -0.58 2.64
C GLN A 356 7.74 -0.60 1.60
N TYR A 357 6.88 0.42 1.56
CA TYR A 357 5.88 0.57 0.49
C TYR A 357 6.53 0.81 -0.87
N ASN A 358 7.59 1.63 -0.93
CA ASN A 358 8.29 1.93 -2.18
C ASN A 358 8.91 0.67 -2.79
N PHE A 359 9.51 -0.18 -1.95
CA PHE A 359 10.20 -1.39 -2.38
C PHE A 359 9.31 -2.66 -2.32
N ARG A 360 7.98 -2.52 -2.30
CA ARG A 360 7.02 -3.64 -2.29
C ARG A 360 7.23 -4.66 -1.16
N LEU A 361 7.77 -4.23 -0.02
CA LEU A 361 8.00 -5.06 1.18
C LEU A 361 6.81 -5.06 2.13
N ALA A 362 5.91 -4.09 1.98
CA ALA A 362 4.72 -3.94 2.78
C ALA A 362 3.60 -3.30 1.95
N LEU A 363 2.36 -3.53 2.37
CA LEU A 363 1.18 -2.87 1.82
C LEU A 363 0.75 -1.69 2.71
N PRO A 364 0.31 -0.57 2.14
CA PRO A 364 -0.27 0.53 2.92
C PRO A 364 -1.45 0.03 3.76
N HIS A 365 -1.64 0.54 4.99
CA HIS A 365 -2.91 0.30 5.67
C HIS A 365 -3.95 1.25 5.08
N HIS A 366 -4.90 0.66 4.40
CA HIS A 366 -5.69 1.39 3.42
C HIS A 366 -6.95 2.05 3.96
N ASP A 367 -7.25 1.87 5.24
CA ASP A 367 -8.38 2.50 5.93
C ASP A 367 -8.27 4.04 5.99
N LYS A 368 -7.07 4.63 5.83
CA LYS A 368 -6.75 5.98 6.32
C LYS A 368 -5.65 6.71 5.53
N ALA A 369 -5.65 8.04 5.63
CA ALA A 369 -4.73 8.91 4.89
C ALA A 369 -3.25 8.55 5.10
N THR A 370 -2.51 8.39 4.00
CA THR A 370 -1.10 7.95 3.95
C THR A 370 -0.12 8.95 4.56
N ASP A 371 -0.56 10.19 4.81
CA ASP A 371 0.19 11.25 5.49
C ASP A 371 -0.13 11.34 6.99
N SER A 372 -1.12 10.60 7.49
CA SER A 372 -1.63 10.71 8.86
C SER A 372 -0.53 10.62 9.93
N ASN A 373 -0.60 11.49 10.93
CA ASN A 373 0.27 11.47 12.09
C ASN A 373 -0.01 10.31 13.06
N ASN A 374 -1.14 9.60 12.91
CA ASN A 374 -1.45 8.46 13.77
C ASN A 374 -0.59 7.24 13.40
N TYR A 375 0.31 6.87 14.29
CA TYR A 375 1.22 5.74 14.14
C TYR A 375 0.52 4.41 13.77
N GLN A 376 -0.64 4.14 14.36
CA GLN A 376 -1.40 2.89 14.15
C GLN A 376 -1.88 2.73 12.69
N TYR A 377 -1.82 3.80 11.88
CA TYR A 377 -2.24 3.78 10.48
C TYR A 377 -1.08 3.42 9.54
N HIS A 378 0.12 3.29 10.08
CA HIS A 378 1.31 2.87 9.32
C HIS A 378 1.78 1.50 9.82
N ILE A 379 1.73 1.28 11.13
CA ILE A 379 2.12 -0.01 11.70
C ILE A 379 1.20 -0.30 12.88
N GLN A 380 0.52 -1.44 12.79
CA GLN A 380 -0.33 -1.92 13.86
C GLN A 380 0.51 -2.54 14.97
N ASP A 381 0.07 -2.43 16.22
CA ASP A 381 0.84 -2.91 17.38
C ASP A 381 1.25 -4.39 17.26
N TRP A 382 0.37 -5.23 16.71
CA TRP A 382 0.67 -6.65 16.54
C TRP A 382 1.84 -6.89 15.57
N GLU A 383 2.07 -6.00 14.60
CA GLU A 383 3.19 -6.12 13.65
C GLU A 383 4.52 -5.81 14.34
N ILE A 384 4.55 -4.78 15.18
CA ILE A 384 5.73 -4.39 15.98
C ILE A 384 6.14 -5.52 16.91
N GLU A 385 5.18 -6.12 17.60
CA GLU A 385 5.46 -7.23 18.49
C GLU A 385 6.01 -8.45 17.73
N ARG A 386 5.54 -8.70 16.50
CA ARG A 386 6.11 -9.75 15.64
C ARG A 386 7.53 -9.44 15.19
N TYR A 387 7.81 -8.22 14.76
CA TYR A 387 9.17 -7.81 14.43
C TYR A 387 10.11 -7.96 15.63
N ALA A 388 9.63 -7.66 16.84
CA ALA A 388 10.39 -7.88 18.06
C ALA A 388 10.64 -9.37 18.36
N GLU A 389 9.66 -10.25 18.14
CA GLU A 389 9.80 -11.72 18.24
C GLU A 389 10.82 -12.27 17.23
N GLU A 390 10.77 -11.82 15.97
CA GLU A 390 11.73 -12.23 14.93
C GLU A 390 13.15 -11.77 15.24
N PHE A 391 13.31 -10.56 15.81
CA PHE A 391 14.61 -10.08 16.27
C PHE A 391 15.15 -10.93 17.42
N HIS A 392 14.31 -11.28 18.39
CA HIS A 392 14.71 -12.18 19.48
C HIS A 392 15.11 -13.57 18.99
N LYS A 393 14.39 -14.13 18.01
CA LYS A 393 14.70 -15.43 17.39
C LYS A 393 16.10 -15.45 16.77
N THR A 394 16.52 -14.34 16.16
CA THR A 394 17.79 -14.23 15.42
C THR A 394 18.97 -13.87 16.32
N HIS A 395 18.77 -13.01 17.33
CA HIS A 395 19.88 -12.43 18.10
C HIS A 395 20.00 -12.92 19.56
N ASN A 396 19.02 -13.68 20.07
CA ASN A 396 18.96 -14.35 21.39
C ASN A 396 19.91 -13.82 22.49
N SER A 397 19.82 -12.53 22.80
CA SER A 397 20.65 -11.87 23.82
C SER A 397 19.90 -11.80 25.15
N GLU A 398 20.56 -12.11 26.26
CA GLU A 398 20.02 -11.96 27.62
C GLU A 398 19.61 -10.51 27.95
N SER A 399 20.19 -9.54 27.25
CA SER A 399 19.88 -8.11 27.41
C SER A 399 18.53 -7.70 26.80
N LEU A 400 17.92 -8.56 25.98
CA LEU A 400 16.66 -8.26 25.29
C LEU A 400 15.45 -8.68 26.13
N LYS A 401 14.50 -7.75 26.30
CA LYS A 401 13.24 -8.03 26.98
C LYS A 401 12.34 -8.89 26.10
N LYS A 402 12.00 -10.10 26.56
CA LYS A 402 11.04 -10.98 25.88
C LYS A 402 9.78 -10.20 25.45
N PRO A 403 9.39 -10.27 24.17
CA PRO A 403 8.30 -9.46 23.65
C PRO A 403 6.95 -9.90 24.21
N LYS A 404 6.06 -8.92 24.41
CA LYS A 404 4.62 -9.15 24.60
C LYS A 404 4.04 -9.50 23.23
N SER A 405 3.12 -10.47 23.19
CA SER A 405 2.50 -10.93 21.96
C SER A 405 0.97 -10.71 22.01
N LYS A 406 0.47 -9.90 21.07
CA LYS A 406 -0.94 -9.68 20.71
C LYS A 406 -1.36 -10.53 19.52
N SER A 407 -0.58 -11.55 19.23
CA SER A 407 -0.80 -12.47 18.13
C SER A 407 -2.05 -13.33 18.32
N GLY A 408 -2.81 -13.55 17.25
CA GLY A 408 -3.89 -14.55 17.16
C GLY A 408 -3.42 -15.99 17.48
N PRO A 409 -4.28 -17.02 17.35
CA PRO A 409 -4.05 -18.32 17.96
C PRO A 409 -2.76 -18.97 17.44
N LEU A 410 -1.74 -18.91 18.28
CA LEU A 410 -0.43 -19.49 18.05
C LEU A 410 -0.45 -20.96 18.44
N VAL A 411 0.41 -21.75 17.81
CA VAL A 411 0.74 -23.10 18.30
C VAL A 411 1.30 -22.94 19.71
N LEU A 412 0.44 -23.21 20.70
CA LEU A 412 0.76 -23.10 22.10
C LEU A 412 1.81 -24.18 22.41
N LYS A 413 2.90 -23.80 23.06
CA LYS A 413 3.68 -24.79 23.83
C LYS A 413 2.87 -25.10 25.09
N THR A 414 1.91 -26.01 24.98
CA THR A 414 1.24 -26.55 26.16
C THR A 414 2.15 -27.61 26.76
N ASP A 415 3.04 -27.20 27.64
CA ASP A 415 3.75 -28.10 28.55
C ASP A 415 2.81 -28.64 29.67
N GLY A 416 1.52 -28.26 29.65
CA GLY A 416 0.53 -28.68 30.65
C GLY A 416 0.71 -28.01 32.01
N THR A 417 1.57 -27.01 32.13
CA THR A 417 1.98 -26.46 33.44
C THR A 417 1.04 -25.38 33.99
N ILE A 418 0.26 -24.70 33.15
CA ILE A 418 -0.60 -23.60 33.59
C ILE A 418 -1.88 -24.16 34.21
N ARG A 419 -2.00 -24.06 35.54
CA ARG A 419 -3.19 -24.43 36.31
C ARG A 419 -4.17 -23.26 36.43
N TYR A 420 -5.46 -23.55 36.34
CA TYR A 420 -6.52 -22.56 36.57
C TYR A 420 -6.64 -22.20 38.05
N ASP A 421 -6.72 -20.90 38.32
CA ASP A 421 -6.98 -20.27 39.61
C ASP A 421 -8.46 -19.92 39.70
N TYR A 422 -9.24 -20.82 40.31
CA TYR A 422 -10.69 -20.65 40.49
C TYR A 422 -11.04 -19.62 41.58
N ARG A 423 -10.10 -19.27 42.47
CA ARG A 423 -10.33 -18.21 43.47
C ARG A 423 -10.28 -16.82 42.84
N ASN A 424 -9.45 -16.67 41.80
CA ASN A 424 -9.34 -15.46 41.00
C ASN A 424 -9.72 -15.78 39.53
N PRO A 425 -11.00 -16.04 39.22
CA PRO A 425 -11.42 -16.55 37.92
C PRO A 425 -11.03 -15.64 36.74
N ASN A 426 -10.98 -14.32 36.96
CA ASN A 426 -10.62 -13.30 35.97
C ASN A 426 -9.12 -13.04 35.85
N LYS A 427 -8.27 -13.85 36.51
CA LYS A 427 -6.81 -13.72 36.43
C LYS A 427 -6.37 -13.81 34.98
N VAL A 428 -5.45 -12.92 34.59
CA VAL A 428 -4.82 -12.93 33.27
C VAL A 428 -3.54 -13.74 33.36
N ILE A 429 -3.52 -14.88 32.68
CA ILE A 429 -2.34 -15.75 32.59
C ILE A 429 -1.38 -15.25 31.51
N SER A 430 -0.09 -15.52 31.72
CA SER A 430 0.97 -15.24 30.75
C SER A 430 1.34 -16.54 30.04
N MET A 431 0.77 -16.74 28.87
CA MET A 431 0.97 -17.93 28.08
C MET A 431 2.32 -17.90 27.36
N PRO A 432 3.25 -18.84 27.62
CA PRO A 432 4.50 -18.89 26.88
C PRO A 432 4.23 -19.28 25.43
N LEU A 433 4.80 -18.50 24.52
CA LEU A 433 4.87 -18.77 23.10
C LEU A 433 6.30 -19.16 22.75
N ARG A 434 6.53 -19.64 21.52
CA ARG A 434 7.88 -20.03 21.07
C ARG A 434 8.91 -18.90 21.21
N TYR A 435 8.51 -17.64 21.03
CA TYR A 435 9.41 -16.47 21.03
C TYR A 435 8.88 -15.27 21.84
N GLY A 436 7.88 -15.49 22.73
CA GLY A 436 7.22 -14.40 23.45
C GLY A 436 6.19 -14.92 24.46
N HIS A 437 5.24 -14.07 24.84
CA HIS A 437 4.12 -14.46 25.70
C HIS A 437 2.81 -13.76 25.33
N LYS A 438 1.68 -14.48 25.39
CA LYS A 438 0.34 -13.91 25.20
C LYS A 438 -0.37 -13.73 26.54
N ARG A 439 -0.95 -12.57 26.79
CA ARG A 439 -1.76 -12.31 27.99
C ARG A 439 -3.19 -12.74 27.70
N MET A 440 -3.70 -13.68 28.47
CA MET A 440 -5.01 -14.27 28.21
C MET A 440 -5.78 -14.45 29.52
N PRO A 441 -7.03 -14.01 29.64
CA PRO A 441 -7.89 -14.40 30.74
C PRO A 441 -8.08 -15.92 30.76
N GLN A 442 -8.20 -16.50 31.96
CA GLN A 442 -8.36 -17.96 32.11
C GLN A 442 -9.57 -18.52 31.36
N LEU A 443 -10.67 -17.76 31.30
CA LEU A 443 -11.87 -18.17 30.57
C LEU A 443 -11.59 -18.30 29.06
N ALA A 444 -11.02 -17.26 28.44
CA ALA A 444 -10.61 -17.30 27.04
C ALA A 444 -9.61 -18.44 26.76
N TYR A 445 -8.70 -18.69 27.70
CA TYR A 445 -7.74 -19.79 27.60
C TYR A 445 -8.40 -21.17 27.60
N SER A 446 -9.37 -21.41 28.48
CA SER A 446 -10.11 -22.68 28.51
C SER A 446 -10.87 -22.93 27.21
N VAL A 447 -11.47 -21.88 26.60
CA VAL A 447 -12.10 -21.98 25.28
C VAL A 447 -11.05 -22.34 24.22
N GLN A 448 -9.92 -21.63 24.17
CA GLN A 448 -8.84 -21.87 23.22
C GLN A 448 -8.37 -23.33 23.26
N LEU A 449 -8.14 -23.88 24.45
CA LEU A 449 -7.71 -25.28 24.67
C LEU A 449 -8.80 -26.34 24.49
N ASN A 450 -10.06 -25.93 24.27
CA ASN A 450 -11.21 -26.83 24.23
C ASN A 450 -11.51 -27.53 25.58
N ASP A 451 -11.11 -26.93 26.70
CA ASP A 451 -11.29 -27.46 28.05
C ASP A 451 -12.65 -27.01 28.63
N PHE A 452 -13.71 -27.71 28.21
CA PHE A 452 -15.08 -27.41 28.65
C PHE A 452 -15.32 -27.59 30.16
N PRO A 453 -14.76 -28.60 30.84
CA PRO A 453 -14.87 -28.71 32.31
C PRO A 453 -14.29 -27.51 33.05
N ALA A 454 -13.08 -27.07 32.71
CA ALA A 454 -12.48 -25.89 33.34
C ALA A 454 -13.26 -24.61 33.01
N PHE A 455 -13.72 -24.48 31.77
CA PHE A 455 -14.57 -23.38 31.33
C PHE A 455 -15.83 -23.22 32.19
N ARG A 456 -16.57 -24.31 32.41
CA ARG A 456 -17.77 -24.30 33.27
C ARG A 456 -17.43 -23.88 34.70
N LYS A 457 -16.40 -24.50 35.27
CA LYS A 457 -15.98 -24.20 36.65
C LYS A 457 -15.51 -22.75 36.81
N LEU A 458 -14.87 -22.16 35.80
CA LEU A 458 -14.49 -20.75 35.79
C LEU A 458 -15.72 -19.83 35.76
N LEU A 459 -16.74 -20.14 34.95
CA LEU A 459 -18.00 -19.40 34.94
C LEU A 459 -18.72 -19.49 36.29
N GLU A 460 -18.83 -20.69 36.87
CA GLU A 460 -19.40 -20.92 38.22
C GLU A 460 -18.65 -20.13 39.30
N SER A 461 -17.34 -19.93 39.11
CA SER A 461 -16.51 -19.15 40.01
C SER A 461 -16.61 -17.63 39.80
N GLY A 462 -17.37 -17.15 38.81
CA GLY A 462 -17.55 -15.71 38.52
C GLY A 462 -16.63 -15.14 37.44
N ALA A 463 -16.13 -15.96 36.50
CA ALA A 463 -15.40 -15.47 35.35
C ALA A 463 -16.28 -14.61 34.44
N SER A 464 -15.74 -13.48 33.97
CA SER A 464 -16.41 -12.57 33.07
C SER A 464 -16.34 -13.05 31.62
N ALA A 465 -17.49 -13.15 30.96
CA ALA A 465 -17.57 -13.39 29.51
C ALA A 465 -17.06 -12.19 28.67
N ASN A 466 -16.94 -11.00 29.29
CA ASN A 466 -16.46 -9.76 28.67
C ASN A 466 -14.95 -9.57 28.79
N CYS A 467 -14.22 -10.59 29.26
CA CYS A 467 -12.76 -10.52 29.33
C CYS A 467 -12.15 -10.54 27.91
N LEU A 468 -11.07 -9.79 27.71
CA LEU A 468 -10.37 -9.71 26.42
C LEU A 468 -8.93 -10.21 26.57
N THR A 469 -8.44 -10.92 25.55
CA THR A 469 -7.01 -11.24 25.44
C THR A 469 -6.20 -9.97 25.14
N SER A 470 -4.86 -10.04 25.20
CA SER A 470 -4.02 -8.92 24.73
C SER A 470 -4.28 -8.55 23.26
N ALA A 471 -4.86 -9.44 22.46
CA ALA A 471 -5.20 -9.25 21.05
C ALA A 471 -6.64 -8.77 20.82
N ASN A 472 -7.34 -8.33 21.87
CA ASN A 472 -8.75 -7.94 21.84
C ASN A 472 -9.70 -9.07 21.37
N GLU A 473 -9.37 -10.32 21.66
CA GLU A 473 -10.27 -11.45 21.39
C GLU A 473 -11.12 -11.74 22.64
N SER A 474 -12.43 -11.84 22.47
CA SER A 474 -13.35 -12.27 23.53
C SER A 474 -13.50 -13.80 23.54
N PRO A 475 -13.90 -14.41 24.67
CA PRO A 475 -14.29 -15.83 24.71
C PRO A 475 -15.33 -16.19 23.64
N MET A 476 -16.24 -15.27 23.32
CA MET A 476 -17.26 -15.45 22.29
C MET A 476 -16.65 -15.58 20.89
N ILE A 477 -15.73 -14.68 20.51
CA ILE A 477 -15.01 -14.77 19.22
C ILE A 477 -14.26 -16.10 19.13
N LEU A 478 -13.53 -16.49 20.18
CA LEU A 478 -12.78 -17.76 20.21
C LEU A 478 -13.70 -18.99 20.07
N ALA A 479 -14.90 -18.94 20.64
CA ALA A 479 -15.90 -20.01 20.50
C ALA A 479 -16.47 -20.06 19.08
N LEU A 480 -16.78 -18.92 18.48
CA LEU A 480 -17.33 -18.83 17.12
C LEU A 480 -16.32 -19.23 16.03
N GLU A 481 -15.04 -18.87 16.17
CA GLU A 481 -13.97 -19.28 15.25
C GLU A 481 -13.72 -20.80 15.23
N LYS A 482 -14.14 -21.52 16.28
CA LYS A 482 -14.14 -23.00 16.26
C LYS A 482 -15.32 -23.57 15.48
N LEU A 483 -16.40 -22.82 15.37
CA LEU A 483 -17.62 -23.19 14.66
C LEU A 483 -17.62 -22.73 13.19
N SER A 484 -16.63 -21.95 12.76
CA SER A 484 -16.58 -21.43 11.39
C SER A 484 -16.43 -22.55 10.33
N TYR A 485 -16.80 -22.26 9.08
CA TYR A 485 -16.63 -23.20 7.97
C TYR A 485 -15.17 -23.37 7.53
N ASP A 486 -14.33 -22.38 7.80
CA ASP A 486 -12.89 -22.33 7.46
C ASP A 486 -11.99 -22.87 8.58
N SER A 487 -12.56 -23.44 9.65
CA SER A 487 -11.82 -23.99 10.79
C SER A 487 -11.30 -25.42 10.52
N LEU A 488 -9.97 -25.58 10.37
CA LEU A 488 -9.34 -26.88 10.08
C LEU A 488 -9.40 -27.92 11.20
N LYS A 489 -9.61 -27.50 12.46
CA LYS A 489 -9.54 -28.37 13.65
C LYS A 489 -10.63 -28.07 14.68
N GLY A 490 -11.73 -27.46 14.24
CA GLY A 490 -12.79 -26.97 15.11
C GLY A 490 -13.54 -28.09 15.83
N ASP A 491 -13.73 -27.93 17.15
CA ASP A 491 -14.78 -28.65 17.87
C ASP A 491 -16.12 -28.08 17.40
N ASN A 492 -16.88 -28.85 16.63
CA ASN A 492 -18.19 -28.45 16.11
C ASN A 492 -19.29 -28.38 17.19
N SER A 493 -18.97 -28.66 18.47
CA SER A 493 -19.94 -28.53 19.54
C SER A 493 -20.22 -27.05 19.86
N LYS A 494 -21.51 -26.69 19.80
CA LYS A 494 -22.00 -25.35 20.20
C LYS A 494 -21.94 -25.10 21.71
N LYS A 495 -21.26 -25.96 22.48
CA LYS A 495 -21.30 -25.98 23.96
C LYS A 495 -20.80 -24.68 24.59
N PHE A 496 -19.71 -24.11 24.08
CA PHE A 496 -19.16 -22.84 24.57
C PHE A 496 -20.09 -21.68 24.20
N PHE A 497 -20.52 -21.61 22.93
CA PHE A 497 -21.44 -20.58 22.46
C PHE A 497 -22.76 -20.57 23.26
N ASN A 498 -23.38 -21.74 23.44
CA ASN A 498 -24.65 -21.88 24.15
C ASN A 498 -24.56 -21.43 25.61
N GLN A 499 -23.40 -21.51 26.26
CA GLN A 499 -23.24 -20.98 27.62
C GLN A 499 -22.90 -19.49 27.62
N LEU A 500 -22.07 -19.02 26.69
CA LEU A 500 -21.67 -17.62 26.62
C LEU A 500 -22.82 -16.70 26.23
N ILE A 501 -23.73 -17.15 25.36
CA ILE A 501 -24.83 -16.32 24.84
C ILE A 501 -25.90 -16.01 25.90
N GLU A 502 -26.01 -16.84 26.93
CA GLU A 502 -26.92 -16.63 28.07
C GLU A 502 -26.35 -15.61 29.09
N LEU A 503 -25.07 -15.25 28.96
CA LEU A 503 -24.41 -14.29 29.84
C LEU A 503 -24.58 -12.86 29.31
N LYS A 504 -24.54 -11.88 30.23
CA LYS A 504 -24.57 -10.46 29.86
C LYS A 504 -23.27 -10.08 29.15
N ILE A 505 -23.34 -9.90 27.84
CA ILE A 505 -22.28 -9.31 27.02
C ILE A 505 -22.47 -7.78 27.00
N ASP A 506 -21.44 -7.03 27.36
CA ASP A 506 -21.50 -5.57 27.33
C ASP A 506 -21.34 -5.02 25.90
N ASN A 507 -21.87 -3.81 25.66
CA ASN A 507 -21.85 -3.20 24.34
C ASN A 507 -20.41 -2.98 23.80
N LYS A 508 -19.44 -2.81 24.70
CA LYS A 508 -18.03 -2.63 24.34
C LYS A 508 -17.43 -3.92 23.78
N THR A 509 -17.67 -5.05 24.43
CA THR A 509 -17.19 -6.37 23.99
C THR A 509 -17.91 -6.82 22.74
N LEU A 510 -19.23 -6.59 22.68
CA LEU A 510 -20.08 -6.93 21.54
C LEU A 510 -19.54 -6.36 20.21
N ASN A 511 -19.04 -5.12 20.28
CA ASN A 511 -18.55 -4.34 19.13
C ASN A 511 -17.02 -4.23 19.08
N SER A 512 -16.30 -5.03 19.86
CA SER A 512 -14.84 -5.03 19.85
C SER A 512 -14.29 -5.68 18.57
N ILE A 513 -13.17 -5.14 18.07
CA ILE A 513 -12.45 -5.64 16.90
C ILE A 513 -11.13 -6.24 17.38
N SER A 514 -10.89 -7.52 17.07
CA SER A 514 -9.62 -8.18 17.39
C SER A 514 -8.47 -7.56 16.60
N ASP A 515 -7.26 -7.48 17.15
CA ASP A 515 -6.18 -6.72 16.53
C ASP A 515 -5.73 -7.27 15.15
N LYS A 516 -5.39 -8.56 15.08
CA LYS A 516 -4.74 -9.15 13.89
C LYS A 516 -5.74 -9.52 12.78
N LYS A 517 -6.76 -10.32 13.11
CA LYS A 517 -7.75 -10.78 12.13
C LYS A 517 -8.90 -9.79 11.92
N ARG A 518 -8.96 -8.72 12.73
CA ARG A 518 -10.04 -7.71 12.71
C ARG A 518 -11.43 -8.33 12.81
N LEU A 519 -11.61 -9.33 13.65
CA LEU A 519 -12.90 -9.98 13.84
C LEU A 519 -13.74 -9.24 14.87
N THR A 520 -15.02 -9.11 14.58
CA THR A 520 -16.07 -8.81 15.56
C THR A 520 -16.85 -10.09 15.86
N ILE A 521 -17.65 -10.07 16.93
CA ILE A 521 -18.56 -11.19 17.24
C ILE A 521 -19.51 -11.47 16.07
N LEU A 522 -20.05 -10.42 15.41
CA LEU A 522 -20.99 -10.61 14.31
C LEU A 522 -20.33 -11.22 13.06
N HIS A 523 -19.11 -10.80 12.71
CA HIS A 523 -18.39 -11.41 11.58
C HIS A 523 -18.05 -12.88 11.82
N SER A 524 -17.58 -13.21 13.03
CA SER A 524 -17.33 -14.61 13.39
C SER A 524 -18.62 -15.43 13.46
N ALA A 525 -19.76 -14.82 13.81
CA ALA A 525 -21.07 -15.48 13.77
C ALA A 525 -21.47 -15.87 12.34
N ILE A 526 -21.30 -14.95 11.39
CA ILE A 526 -21.64 -15.18 9.98
C ILE A 526 -20.81 -16.32 9.39
N LYS A 527 -19.52 -16.41 9.75
CA LYS A 527 -18.64 -17.53 9.37
C LYS A 527 -19.13 -18.90 9.85
N THR A 528 -20.00 -18.98 10.84
CA THR A 528 -20.59 -20.28 11.24
C THR A 528 -21.59 -20.83 10.22
N CYS A 529 -22.06 -19.98 9.29
CA CYS A 529 -23.10 -20.29 8.30
C CYS A 529 -24.41 -20.80 8.94
N ASP A 530 -24.66 -20.41 10.20
CA ASP A 530 -25.82 -20.85 10.97
C ASP A 530 -26.75 -19.66 11.29
N PRO A 531 -27.94 -19.58 10.65
CA PRO A 531 -28.91 -18.51 10.89
C PRO A 531 -29.33 -18.39 12.36
N ASP A 532 -29.37 -19.49 13.11
CA ASP A 532 -29.80 -19.48 14.51
C ASP A 532 -28.75 -18.78 15.39
N ILE A 533 -27.46 -19.02 15.12
CA ILE A 533 -26.36 -18.36 15.82
C ILE A 533 -26.37 -16.86 15.51
N VAL A 534 -26.51 -16.51 14.22
CA VAL A 534 -26.55 -15.11 13.78
C VAL A 534 -27.75 -14.38 14.40
N SER A 535 -28.94 -14.99 14.37
CA SER A 535 -30.16 -14.40 14.97
C SER A 535 -30.00 -14.16 16.47
N LYS A 536 -29.42 -15.10 17.21
CA LYS A 536 -29.15 -14.93 18.65
C LYS A 536 -28.19 -13.77 18.93
N ILE A 537 -27.16 -13.61 18.11
CA ILE A 537 -26.20 -12.50 18.26
C ILE A 537 -26.84 -11.18 17.87
N LEU A 538 -27.62 -11.11 16.79
CA LEU A 538 -28.34 -9.90 16.39
C LEU A 538 -29.31 -9.42 17.47
N LYS A 539 -29.95 -10.33 18.21
CA LYS A 539 -30.81 -9.99 19.36
C LYS A 539 -30.07 -9.30 20.51
N LEU A 540 -28.73 -9.42 20.60
CA LEU A 540 -27.93 -8.68 21.57
C LEU A 540 -27.73 -7.21 21.17
N GLY A 541 -28.11 -6.82 19.95
CA GLY A 541 -27.97 -5.46 19.43
C GLY A 541 -26.53 -5.03 19.10
N PRO A 542 -25.73 -5.83 18.35
CA PRO A 542 -24.44 -5.37 17.86
C PRO A 542 -24.63 -4.23 16.84
N ASP A 543 -23.62 -3.39 16.68
CA ASP A 543 -23.53 -2.49 15.53
C ASP A 543 -23.33 -3.33 14.26
N ILE A 544 -24.35 -3.32 13.41
CA ILE A 544 -24.45 -4.17 12.22
C ILE A 544 -23.61 -3.65 11.04
N ASN A 545 -23.00 -2.46 11.15
CA ASN A 545 -22.28 -1.81 10.06
C ASN A 545 -20.77 -1.66 10.34
N ILE A 546 -20.24 -2.25 11.41
CA ILE A 546 -18.79 -2.23 11.69
C ILE A 546 -18.05 -2.91 10.54
N THR A 547 -17.11 -2.22 9.90
CA THR A 547 -16.20 -2.85 8.93
C THR A 547 -15.08 -3.60 9.63
N ALA A 548 -14.93 -4.87 9.31
CA ALA A 548 -13.97 -5.76 9.96
C ALA A 548 -13.19 -6.57 8.91
N THR A 549 -12.54 -7.68 9.32
CA THR A 549 -11.77 -8.60 8.46
C THR A 549 -10.61 -7.92 7.69
N HIS A 550 -9.95 -8.66 6.78
CA HIS A 550 -8.78 -8.17 6.05
C HIS A 550 -9.16 -7.26 4.87
N ASP A 551 -10.37 -7.44 4.35
CA ASP A 551 -10.99 -6.72 3.23
C ASP A 551 -11.83 -5.52 3.67
N LEU A 552 -11.93 -5.24 4.98
CA LEU A 552 -12.64 -4.08 5.54
C LEU A 552 -14.12 -4.04 5.14
N CYS A 553 -14.73 -5.22 5.09
CA CYS A 553 -16.11 -5.36 4.65
C CYS A 553 -17.10 -5.25 5.81
N THR A 554 -18.33 -4.86 5.48
CA THR A 554 -19.46 -4.92 6.42
C THR A 554 -19.92 -6.37 6.64
N PRO A 555 -20.64 -6.68 7.73
CA PRO A 555 -21.25 -7.99 7.94
C PRO A 555 -22.11 -8.45 6.76
N LEU A 556 -22.87 -7.53 6.15
CA LEU A 556 -23.70 -7.82 4.98
C LEU A 556 -22.84 -8.19 3.76
N GLN A 557 -21.79 -7.44 3.47
CA GLN A 557 -20.86 -7.73 2.39
C GLN A 557 -20.16 -9.09 2.61
N GLN A 558 -19.77 -9.41 3.84
CA GLN A 558 -19.20 -10.71 4.18
C GLN A 558 -20.19 -11.86 3.92
N ALA A 559 -21.46 -11.71 4.32
CA ALA A 559 -22.48 -12.72 4.09
C ALA A 559 -22.76 -12.95 2.59
N LEU A 560 -22.78 -11.88 1.78
CA LEU A 560 -22.90 -11.97 0.32
C LEU A 560 -21.69 -12.67 -0.32
N SER A 561 -20.48 -12.35 0.14
CA SER A 561 -19.23 -13.02 -0.28
C SER A 561 -19.29 -14.53 -0.03
N ILE A 562 -19.68 -14.94 1.19
CA ILE A 562 -19.83 -16.35 1.55
C ILE A 562 -20.95 -17.02 0.74
N LEU A 563 -22.04 -16.30 0.43
CA LEU A 563 -23.11 -16.80 -0.43
C LEU A 563 -22.62 -17.11 -1.84
N LYS A 564 -21.84 -16.19 -2.43
CA LYS A 564 -21.20 -16.38 -3.74
C LYS A 564 -20.34 -17.64 -3.73
N ILE A 565 -19.46 -17.78 -2.72
CA ILE A 565 -18.61 -18.97 -2.56
C ILE A 565 -19.44 -20.25 -2.43
N ALA A 566 -20.54 -20.22 -1.69
CA ALA A 566 -21.40 -21.40 -1.51
C ALA A 566 -22.15 -21.82 -2.78
N LYS A 567 -22.43 -20.88 -3.70
CA LYS A 567 -23.15 -21.15 -4.96
C LYS A 567 -22.23 -21.47 -6.12
N GLU A 568 -21.16 -20.70 -6.27
CA GLU A 568 -20.27 -20.70 -7.44
C GLU A 568 -18.93 -21.38 -7.15
N GLY A 569 -18.61 -21.64 -5.88
CA GLY A 569 -17.29 -22.09 -5.45
C GLY A 569 -16.31 -20.92 -5.25
N PHE A 570 -15.08 -21.24 -4.90
CA PHE A 570 -14.01 -20.24 -4.84
C PHE A 570 -13.57 -19.90 -6.27
N PRO A 571 -13.36 -18.60 -6.60
CA PRO A 571 -12.86 -18.22 -7.92
C PRO A 571 -11.52 -18.90 -8.22
N GLU A 572 -11.26 -19.16 -9.51
CA GLU A 572 -9.97 -19.70 -9.91
C GLU A 572 -8.83 -18.79 -9.44
N ILE A 573 -7.83 -19.40 -8.81
CA ILE A 573 -6.66 -18.66 -8.32
C ILE A 573 -5.77 -18.38 -9.53
N THR A 574 -5.92 -17.18 -10.09
CA THR A 574 -5.09 -16.67 -11.18
C THR A 574 -3.87 -15.93 -10.62
N ASP A 575 -2.84 -15.75 -11.45
CA ASP A 575 -1.66 -14.93 -11.10
C ASP A 575 -2.05 -13.49 -10.73
N ASP A 576 -3.07 -12.95 -11.38
CA ASP A 576 -3.62 -11.63 -11.07
C ASP A 576 -4.23 -11.57 -9.66
N LEU A 577 -4.98 -12.61 -9.26
CA LEU A 577 -5.61 -12.69 -7.94
C LEU A 577 -4.56 -12.83 -6.83
N ILE A 578 -3.53 -13.64 -7.05
CA ILE A 578 -2.42 -13.89 -6.12
C ILE A 578 -1.69 -12.59 -5.77
N ASN A 579 -1.54 -11.71 -6.76
CA ASN A 579 -0.81 -10.45 -6.60
C ASN A 579 -1.69 -9.29 -6.10
N THR A 580 -2.96 -9.52 -5.79
CA THR A 580 -3.82 -8.47 -5.21
C THR A 580 -3.38 -8.11 -3.79
N PRO A 581 -3.39 -6.81 -3.42
CA PRO A 581 -3.13 -6.38 -2.05
C PRO A 581 -4.01 -7.08 -1.01
N GLU A 582 -5.28 -7.34 -1.35
CA GLU A 582 -6.25 -8.00 -0.48
C GLU A 582 -5.85 -9.44 -0.16
N MET A 583 -5.47 -10.23 -1.18
CA MET A 583 -5.03 -11.61 -0.99
C MET A 583 -3.75 -11.69 -0.15
N LEU A 584 -2.77 -10.85 -0.46
CA LEU A 584 -1.50 -10.81 0.27
C LEU A 584 -1.71 -10.36 1.73
N GLU A 585 -2.58 -9.38 1.98
CA GLU A 585 -2.92 -8.95 3.34
C GLU A 585 -3.70 -10.02 4.11
N ALA A 586 -4.62 -10.74 3.44
CA ALA A 586 -5.31 -11.89 4.02
C ALA A 586 -4.32 -12.96 4.48
N LEU A 587 -3.41 -13.37 3.59
CA LEU A 587 -2.39 -14.37 3.89
C LEU A 587 -1.47 -13.91 5.03
N ARG A 588 -1.03 -12.65 5.03
CA ARG A 588 -0.20 -12.09 6.11
C ARG A 588 -0.92 -12.11 7.46
N ARG A 589 -2.22 -11.79 7.48
CA ARG A 589 -3.05 -11.82 8.70
C ARG A 589 -3.41 -13.23 9.15
N GLU A 590 -3.49 -14.21 8.25
CA GLU A 590 -3.88 -15.59 8.59
C GLU A 590 -2.68 -16.51 8.87
N SER A 591 -1.53 -16.29 8.22
CA SER A 591 -0.32 -17.14 8.29
C SER A 591 0.37 -17.22 9.64
N ASN A 592 -0.09 -16.45 10.64
CA ASN A 592 0.57 -16.34 11.95
C ASN A 592 2.08 -16.05 11.90
N ALA A 593 2.52 -15.32 10.86
CA ALA A 593 3.91 -14.96 10.63
C ALA A 593 4.84 -16.17 10.42
N ILE A 594 4.31 -17.31 9.93
CA ILE A 594 5.13 -18.46 9.54
C ILE A 594 6.19 -18.05 8.50
N LEU A 595 5.84 -17.13 7.60
CA LEU A 595 6.69 -16.61 6.53
C LEU A 595 7.36 -15.27 6.87
N GLY A 596 7.23 -14.82 8.12
CA GLY A 596 7.61 -13.48 8.56
C GLY A 596 6.61 -12.39 8.14
N ASN A 597 7.02 -11.13 8.24
CA ASN A 597 6.18 -9.97 7.90
C ASN A 597 6.51 -9.30 6.55
N ASN A 598 7.51 -9.80 5.81
CA ASN A 598 7.90 -9.28 4.51
C ASN A 598 6.94 -9.80 3.42
N LEU A 599 6.38 -8.89 2.61
CA LEU A 599 5.47 -9.21 1.52
C LEU A 599 6.08 -10.17 0.48
N HIS A 600 7.37 -10.01 0.14
CA HIS A 600 8.05 -10.89 -0.81
C HIS A 600 8.07 -12.35 -0.36
N SER A 601 8.13 -12.62 0.96
CA SER A 601 8.01 -13.98 1.47
C SER A 601 6.67 -14.63 1.14
N TYR A 602 5.59 -13.83 1.08
CA TYR A 602 4.26 -14.30 0.72
C TYR A 602 4.10 -14.45 -0.79
N ILE A 603 4.65 -13.52 -1.58
CA ILE A 603 4.66 -13.61 -3.04
C ILE A 603 5.40 -14.89 -3.46
N ASN A 604 6.64 -15.07 -2.99
CA ASN A 604 7.44 -16.27 -3.29
C ASN A 604 6.76 -17.57 -2.80
N PHE A 605 6.00 -17.50 -1.70
CA PHE A 605 5.23 -18.63 -1.20
C PHE A 605 4.09 -19.02 -2.15
N LEU A 606 3.42 -18.03 -2.75
CA LEU A 606 2.32 -18.26 -3.69
C LEU A 606 2.82 -18.62 -5.10
N GLU A 607 3.97 -18.11 -5.50
CA GLU A 607 4.60 -18.47 -6.78
C GLU A 607 5.19 -19.89 -6.79
N ASN A 608 5.39 -20.50 -5.61
CA ASN A 608 5.87 -21.87 -5.51
C ASN A 608 4.75 -22.87 -5.91
N PRO A 609 4.93 -23.68 -6.98
CA PRO A 609 3.88 -24.58 -7.48
C PRO A 609 3.41 -25.63 -6.46
N GLU A 610 4.33 -26.23 -5.70
CA GLU A 610 3.99 -27.27 -4.70
C GLU A 610 3.13 -26.70 -3.57
N ILE A 611 3.48 -25.49 -3.12
CA ILE A 611 2.74 -24.79 -2.08
C ILE A 611 1.38 -24.35 -2.60
N MET A 612 1.32 -23.86 -3.84
CA MET A 612 0.07 -23.49 -4.49
C MET A 612 -0.88 -24.68 -4.60
N ASP A 613 -0.37 -25.89 -4.88
CA ASP A 613 -1.19 -27.10 -4.89
C ASP A 613 -1.75 -27.45 -3.51
N ILE A 614 -0.96 -27.29 -2.44
CA ILE A 614 -1.44 -27.45 -1.06
C ILE A 614 -2.52 -26.41 -0.75
N PHE A 615 -2.31 -25.16 -1.15
CA PHE A 615 -3.25 -24.06 -0.93
C PHE A 615 -4.57 -24.28 -1.67
N LYS A 616 -4.51 -24.70 -2.94
CA LYS A 616 -5.69 -25.12 -3.73
C LYS A 616 -6.40 -26.31 -3.08
N GLY A 617 -5.67 -27.27 -2.52
CA GLY A 617 -6.21 -28.39 -1.75
C GLY A 617 -7.00 -27.91 -0.52
N LEU A 618 -6.43 -26.98 0.25
CA LEU A 618 -7.07 -26.38 1.43
C LEU A 618 -8.35 -25.60 1.06
N ILE A 619 -8.33 -24.87 -0.05
CA ILE A 619 -9.51 -24.16 -0.58
C ILE A 619 -10.59 -25.14 -0.99
N ARG A 620 -10.24 -26.24 -1.66
CA ARG A 620 -11.21 -27.31 -2.01
C ARG A 620 -11.83 -27.94 -0.77
N GLU A 621 -11.05 -28.20 0.26
CA GLU A 621 -11.55 -28.76 1.52
C GLU A 621 -12.52 -27.79 2.22
N THR A 622 -12.15 -26.50 2.32
CA THR A 622 -13.00 -25.49 2.96
C THR A 622 -14.26 -25.16 2.16
N THR A 623 -14.19 -25.13 0.83
CA THR A 623 -15.37 -24.92 -0.03
C THR A 623 -16.31 -26.12 -0.10
N SER A 624 -15.79 -27.34 0.13
CA SER A 624 -16.61 -28.56 0.22
C SER A 624 -17.27 -28.73 1.59
N ASN A 625 -17.10 -27.79 2.51
CA ASN A 625 -17.64 -27.88 3.86
C ASN A 625 -19.19 -27.84 3.84
N PRO A 626 -19.89 -28.83 4.42
CA PRO A 626 -21.35 -28.89 4.40
C PRO A 626 -22.05 -27.71 5.11
N LYS A 627 -21.30 -26.94 5.91
CA LYS A 627 -21.80 -25.68 6.50
C LYS A 627 -22.11 -24.62 5.44
N LEU A 628 -21.40 -24.62 4.30
CA LEU A 628 -21.63 -23.72 3.17
C LEU A 628 -22.90 -24.10 2.40
N ASN A 629 -24.04 -23.94 3.06
CA ASN A 629 -25.35 -24.19 2.47
C ASN A 629 -25.95 -22.86 1.96
N PRO A 630 -26.14 -22.69 0.62
CA PRO A 630 -26.63 -21.44 0.05
C PRO A 630 -27.95 -20.95 0.67
N LYS A 631 -28.88 -21.87 1.01
CA LYS A 631 -30.17 -21.50 1.59
C LYS A 631 -30.03 -20.95 3.00
N LYS A 632 -29.13 -21.51 3.81
CA LYS A 632 -28.84 -20.98 5.15
C LYS A 632 -28.19 -19.61 5.07
N ILE A 633 -27.24 -19.43 4.15
CA ILE A 633 -26.55 -18.14 3.99
C ILE A 633 -27.50 -17.07 3.43
N GLU A 634 -28.38 -17.42 2.49
CA GLU A 634 -29.44 -16.51 2.00
C GLU A 634 -30.34 -16.04 3.16
N ASN A 635 -30.67 -16.92 4.11
CA ASN A 635 -31.41 -16.54 5.31
C ASN A 635 -30.60 -15.59 6.20
N ILE A 636 -29.29 -15.78 6.34
CA ILE A 636 -28.41 -14.86 7.06
C ILE A 636 -28.41 -13.48 6.39
N VAL A 637 -28.29 -13.42 5.07
CA VAL A 637 -28.34 -12.14 4.33
C VAL A 637 -29.66 -11.41 4.58
N LYS A 638 -30.81 -12.11 4.50
CA LYS A 638 -32.12 -11.53 4.80
C LYS A 638 -32.21 -11.03 6.24
N LEU A 639 -31.77 -11.83 7.22
CA LEU A 639 -31.71 -11.42 8.62
C LEU A 639 -30.90 -10.14 8.81
N LEU A 640 -29.74 -10.01 8.15
CA LEU A 640 -28.92 -8.80 8.25
C LEU A 640 -29.66 -7.58 7.66
N ILE A 641 -30.35 -7.74 6.53
CA ILE A 641 -31.13 -6.65 5.90
C ILE A 641 -32.28 -6.23 6.82
N ASP A 642 -33.03 -7.20 7.36
CA ASP A 642 -34.18 -6.95 8.24
C ASP A 642 -33.78 -6.24 9.54
N TYR A 643 -32.54 -6.45 10.00
CA TYR A 643 -31.98 -5.77 11.18
C TYR A 643 -31.33 -4.41 10.88
N GLY A 644 -31.47 -3.88 9.65
CA GLY A 644 -31.06 -2.51 9.31
C GLY A 644 -29.61 -2.36 8.88
N SER A 645 -29.04 -3.38 8.21
CA SER A 645 -27.74 -3.24 7.52
C SER A 645 -27.77 -2.07 6.51
N ASP A 646 -26.70 -1.29 6.44
CA ASP A 646 -26.57 -0.21 5.45
C ASP A 646 -26.29 -0.81 4.05
N LEU A 647 -27.33 -0.82 3.23
CA LEU A 647 -27.31 -1.36 1.86
C LEU A 647 -26.51 -0.46 0.90
N ASN A 648 -26.29 0.79 1.29
CA ASN A 648 -25.65 1.86 0.53
C ASN A 648 -24.22 2.13 1.02
N TYR A 649 -23.69 1.30 1.93
CA TYR A 649 -22.34 1.45 2.47
C TYR A 649 -21.31 1.45 1.35
N LYS A 650 -20.56 2.54 1.23
CA LYS A 650 -19.52 2.71 0.20
C LYS A 650 -18.21 2.13 0.72
N HIS A 651 -17.89 0.90 0.34
CA HIS A 651 -16.63 0.29 0.73
C HIS A 651 -15.45 1.04 0.09
N GLU A 652 -14.34 1.09 0.80
CA GLU A 652 -13.09 1.60 0.24
C GLU A 652 -12.40 0.53 -0.62
N ARG A 653 -12.78 -0.75 -0.45
CA ARG A 653 -12.13 -1.93 -1.03
C ARG A 653 -13.10 -3.07 -1.38
N PRO A 654 -12.69 -3.99 -2.29
CA PRO A 654 -11.53 -3.87 -3.19
C PRO A 654 -11.71 -2.74 -4.23
N ILE A 655 -12.96 -2.33 -4.45
CA ILE A 655 -13.35 -1.27 -5.36
C ILE A 655 -13.90 -0.10 -4.53
N ARG A 656 -13.29 1.08 -4.68
CA ARG A 656 -13.71 2.27 -3.93
C ARG A 656 -15.10 2.73 -4.35
N GLY A 657 -15.97 2.93 -3.35
CA GLY A 657 -17.36 3.32 -3.54
C GLY A 657 -18.31 2.14 -3.79
N TYR A 658 -17.81 0.90 -3.87
CA TYR A 658 -18.63 -0.26 -4.18
C TYR A 658 -19.56 -0.63 -3.02
N THR A 659 -20.84 -0.83 -3.31
CA THR A 659 -21.87 -1.07 -2.27
C THR A 659 -22.27 -2.54 -2.17
N PRO A 660 -22.81 -3.00 -1.02
CA PRO A 660 -23.42 -4.33 -0.92
C PRO A 660 -24.45 -4.61 -2.02
N LEU A 661 -25.26 -3.59 -2.38
CA LEU A 661 -26.25 -3.72 -3.45
C LEU A 661 -25.61 -3.98 -4.82
N MET A 662 -24.53 -3.26 -5.15
CA MET A 662 -23.77 -3.52 -6.38
C MET A 662 -23.25 -4.96 -6.44
N PHE A 663 -22.71 -5.47 -5.32
CA PHE A 663 -22.21 -6.84 -5.24
C PHE A 663 -23.34 -7.87 -5.43
N ALA A 664 -24.50 -7.67 -4.80
CA ALA A 664 -25.67 -8.56 -4.99
C ALA A 664 -26.17 -8.54 -6.45
N VAL A 665 -26.11 -7.38 -7.11
CA VAL A 665 -26.47 -7.24 -8.53
C VAL A 665 -25.46 -7.95 -9.42
N GLU A 666 -24.16 -7.80 -9.18
CA GLU A 666 -23.08 -8.50 -9.90
C GLU A 666 -23.27 -10.01 -9.86
N CYS A 667 -23.60 -10.55 -8.68
CA CYS A 667 -23.87 -11.97 -8.46
C CYS A 667 -25.19 -12.47 -9.05
N GLY A 668 -26.05 -11.59 -9.56
CA GLY A 668 -27.36 -12.02 -10.10
C GLY A 668 -28.35 -12.49 -9.03
N GLU A 669 -28.21 -12.02 -7.79
CA GLU A 669 -29.05 -12.45 -6.67
C GLU A 669 -30.41 -11.75 -6.66
N THR A 670 -31.23 -11.95 -7.71
CA THR A 670 -32.49 -11.23 -7.96
C THR A 670 -33.41 -11.14 -6.73
N LYS A 671 -33.54 -12.23 -5.97
CA LYS A 671 -34.39 -12.27 -4.75
C LYS A 671 -33.84 -11.39 -3.62
N ILE A 672 -32.52 -11.39 -3.44
CA ILE A 672 -31.85 -10.56 -2.44
C ILE A 672 -31.89 -9.11 -2.88
N VAL A 673 -31.61 -8.81 -4.17
CA VAL A 673 -31.72 -7.46 -4.73
C VAL A 673 -33.12 -6.91 -4.53
N LYS A 674 -34.18 -7.69 -4.81
CA LYS A 674 -35.56 -7.29 -4.54
C LYS A 674 -35.78 -6.94 -3.06
N HIS A 675 -35.25 -7.75 -2.15
CA HIS A 675 -35.36 -7.53 -0.71
C HIS A 675 -34.60 -6.28 -0.27
N MET A 676 -33.41 -6.03 -0.81
CA MET A 676 -32.60 -4.83 -0.52
C MET A 676 -33.27 -3.56 -1.03
N LEU A 677 -33.84 -3.57 -2.23
CA LEU A 677 -34.58 -2.42 -2.79
C LEU A 677 -35.77 -2.05 -1.88
N ALA A 678 -36.54 -3.05 -1.43
CA ALA A 678 -37.65 -2.85 -0.50
C ALA A 678 -37.23 -2.27 0.86
N HIS A 679 -35.94 -2.35 1.21
CA HIS A 679 -35.37 -1.82 2.45
C HIS A 679 -34.50 -0.56 2.22
N GLY A 680 -34.69 0.14 1.10
CA GLY A 680 -34.05 1.44 0.84
C GLY A 680 -32.66 1.36 0.18
N GLY A 681 -32.33 0.23 -0.46
CA GLY A 681 -31.15 0.14 -1.30
C GLY A 681 -31.24 1.08 -2.50
N ASN A 682 -30.23 1.93 -2.71
CA ASN A 682 -30.19 2.91 -3.78
C ASN A 682 -29.37 2.39 -4.99
N PRO A 683 -30.02 2.02 -6.11
CA PRO A 683 -29.32 1.50 -7.28
C PRO A 683 -28.59 2.57 -8.11
N GLU A 684 -28.77 3.86 -7.81
CA GLU A 684 -28.15 4.99 -8.53
C GLU A 684 -26.79 5.41 -7.97
N ILE A 685 -26.37 4.81 -6.85
CA ILE A 685 -25.00 5.00 -6.37
C ILE A 685 -24.05 4.42 -7.43
N SER A 686 -23.01 5.17 -7.80
CA SER A 686 -21.98 4.73 -8.73
C SER A 686 -20.63 4.53 -8.05
N ALA A 687 -19.87 3.52 -8.48
CA ALA A 687 -18.50 3.25 -8.03
C ALA A 687 -17.53 3.26 -9.22
N TYR A 688 -16.30 3.72 -9.02
CA TYR A 688 -15.27 3.70 -10.05
C TYR A 688 -14.69 2.29 -10.20
N ILE A 689 -14.82 1.68 -11.38
CA ILE A 689 -14.28 0.35 -11.68
C ILE A 689 -12.91 0.51 -12.36
N PRO A 690 -11.77 0.31 -11.66
CA PRO A 690 -10.45 0.65 -12.18
C PRO A 690 -10.12 -0.10 -13.48
N ASN A 691 -10.43 -1.39 -13.54
CA ASN A 691 -10.14 -2.23 -14.71
C ASN A 691 -10.91 -1.81 -15.97
N LYS A 692 -11.97 -1.02 -15.83
CA LYS A 692 -12.77 -0.50 -16.95
C LYS A 692 -12.63 1.01 -17.15
N GLY A 693 -11.99 1.72 -16.22
CA GLY A 693 -11.80 3.17 -16.27
C GLY A 693 -13.10 3.99 -16.26
N VAL A 694 -14.19 3.43 -15.73
CA VAL A 694 -15.52 4.08 -15.75
C VAL A 694 -16.21 3.96 -14.40
N TYR A 695 -17.07 4.94 -14.09
CA TYR A 695 -18.03 4.81 -13.01
C TYR A 695 -19.18 3.91 -13.46
N MET A 696 -19.59 2.99 -12.60
CA MET A 696 -20.74 2.10 -12.84
C MET A 696 -21.73 2.15 -11.68
N ASP A 697 -23.02 2.33 -12.00
CA ASP A 697 -24.13 2.11 -11.07
C ASP A 697 -24.67 0.66 -11.14
N CYS A 698 -25.73 0.33 -10.37
CA CYS A 698 -26.29 -1.02 -10.39
C CYS A 698 -26.85 -1.43 -11.77
N TYR A 699 -27.38 -0.50 -12.56
CA TYR A 699 -27.93 -0.80 -13.89
C TYR A 699 -26.80 -1.14 -14.86
N GLU A 700 -25.70 -0.39 -14.82
CA GLU A 700 -24.52 -0.61 -15.63
C GLU A 700 -23.80 -1.90 -15.24
N ILE A 701 -23.71 -2.22 -13.94
CA ILE A 701 -23.19 -3.50 -13.44
C ILE A 701 -24.06 -4.66 -13.93
N ALA A 702 -25.39 -4.59 -13.79
CA ALA A 702 -26.27 -5.66 -14.25
C ALA A 702 -26.12 -5.93 -15.76
N LYS A 703 -25.95 -4.88 -16.58
CA LYS A 703 -25.67 -5.01 -18.02
C LYS A 703 -24.30 -5.64 -18.26
N ALA A 704 -23.27 -5.14 -17.60
CA ALA A 704 -21.90 -5.56 -17.82
C ALA A 704 -21.63 -7.02 -17.41
N TRP A 705 -22.34 -7.54 -16.40
CA TRP A 705 -22.28 -8.93 -15.95
C TRP A 705 -23.40 -9.81 -16.54
N ARG A 706 -24.19 -9.29 -17.50
CA ARG A 706 -25.27 -10.02 -18.20
C ARG A 706 -26.35 -10.58 -17.27
N GLN A 707 -26.65 -9.85 -16.19
CA GLN A 707 -27.67 -10.21 -15.20
C GLN A 707 -29.05 -9.71 -15.65
N HIS A 708 -29.60 -10.34 -16.70
CA HIS A 708 -30.82 -9.87 -17.37
C HIS A 708 -32.05 -9.80 -16.46
N GLU A 709 -32.24 -10.81 -15.60
CA GLU A 709 -33.38 -10.84 -14.66
C GLU A 709 -33.28 -9.71 -13.62
N THR A 710 -32.11 -9.54 -13.03
CA THR A 710 -31.82 -8.45 -12.08
C THR A 710 -31.95 -7.08 -12.73
N LEU A 711 -31.48 -6.90 -13.97
CA LEU A 711 -31.64 -5.66 -14.72
C LEU A 711 -33.11 -5.32 -14.93
N ASN A 712 -33.94 -6.30 -15.31
CA ASN A 712 -35.37 -6.10 -15.47
C ASN A 712 -36.04 -5.65 -14.16
N LEU A 713 -35.68 -6.29 -13.03
CA LEU A 713 -36.15 -5.90 -11.70
C LEU A 713 -35.78 -4.44 -11.37
N LEU A 714 -34.52 -4.06 -11.60
CA LEU A 714 -34.04 -2.70 -11.37
C LEU A 714 -34.80 -1.68 -12.23
N MET A 715 -35.06 -1.99 -13.50
CA MET A 715 -35.81 -1.12 -14.40
C MET A 715 -37.28 -0.96 -13.98
N ILE A 716 -37.91 -2.02 -13.45
CA ILE A 716 -39.27 -1.95 -12.90
C ILE A 716 -39.29 -1.03 -11.67
N HIS A 717 -38.34 -1.21 -10.75
CA HIS A 717 -38.20 -0.36 -9.56
C HIS A 717 -37.93 1.10 -9.93
N LYS A 718 -37.16 1.37 -10.98
CA LYS A 718 -36.92 2.74 -11.46
C LYS A 718 -38.21 3.45 -11.87
N ASN A 719 -39.14 2.72 -12.49
CA ASN A 719 -40.42 3.27 -12.94
C ASN A 719 -41.47 3.32 -11.80
N HIS A 720 -41.29 2.49 -10.77
CA HIS A 720 -42.18 2.35 -9.61
C HIS A 720 -41.36 2.17 -8.32
N PRO A 721 -40.77 3.25 -7.78
CA PRO A 721 -39.85 3.19 -6.64
C PRO A 721 -40.52 2.92 -5.29
#